data_AF-A0A956D2H5-F1
#
_entry.id   AF-A0A956D2H5-F1
#
_cell.length_a   1.000
_cell.length_b   1.000
_cell.length_c   1.000
_cell.angle_alpha   90.00
_cell.angle_beta   90.00
_cell.angle_gamma   90.00
#
_symmetry.space_group_name_H-M   'P 1'
#
loop_
_entity.id
_entity.type
_entity.pdbx_description
1 polymer ?
#
loop_
_entity_poly.entity_id
_entity_poly.type
_entity_poly.pdbx_seq_one_letter_code
_entity_poly.pdbx_strand_id
1 'polypeptide(L)'
;MTYFDKPRLVGLAILLALAACDGPVAPADAGPTIARVQPRFEPTADPIDFGAVPFPDDLYLDEDGRVDLGRFPSEDAAFEGFPEEMRIALRDLDGFSANAPVFFWFDANALDPSSLPESPSASTREDSAVYLVDADSASPTAFRRVPVRVHWQAELGQLALRPYEGHPLMPGRRYAAVVTTRVHDDAGEPIGPSPRFLAIRDAQARPTDPVDAAAYDEYTPILSSLAGNGTPRETVAALAVFTVQTVMRDLADARALVWSTEPETVVLDDAISAGEPMDMLLGIPSTDALGLDAPGGVAHRRLGWLIQGRFTSPWLLSDTARVHGRFRRDADGALISTRRDEVYFTLTLPTGAVESVPLVVFQHGLGAERSVMLGVADALAASGYAVLAIDIPYHGMRASLEAHDVRHNYGGGDGPDGFGEVTGSEIYLDYLGVVDTAGEFDAFHPTYPRDALRQSVIDLMAAVRLVREGDWSAVRALPGLEGLSFDDGPLAFIGQSLGGIIGTTLVTTEPEIGAAVLNVTGGDLTALVEGSPAFGPLLLPILLPRIGVDPGGVDPTVYPAIFHPEVALAQTLYDRGDSMAFAPILAAAPRHLLFQMAEHDETVPNSATEALARASGASILDATPVHTDLAMETAPVSENVELASGRFTRGLYRFAPANHGLLLRRNDVQAYEHPPDPPFVRIDPVAIENPIDDAVGQAVHFLDSWRSGNAEIEPVGP
;
A
#
# COMPACT_ATOMS: atom_id res chain seq x y z
N MET A 1 -67.13 7.07 31.63
CA MET A 1 -67.34 6.37 30.35
C MET A 1 -67.20 7.42 29.25
N THR A 2 -66.09 7.33 28.49
CA THR A 2 -65.86 7.77 27.09
C THR A 2 -66.27 9.19 26.65
N TYR A 3 -65.54 9.96 25.84
CA TYR A 3 -64.15 10.04 25.37
C TYR A 3 -64.13 11.28 24.42
N PHE A 4 -63.00 11.98 24.35
CA PHE A 4 -62.47 12.82 23.25
C PHE A 4 -62.98 14.25 22.91
N ASP A 5 -61.95 15.12 22.88
CA ASP A 5 -61.57 16.15 21.90
C ASP A 5 -62.02 17.64 21.95
N LYS A 6 -60.98 18.46 22.20
CA LYS A 6 -60.55 19.82 21.74
C LYS A 6 -61.21 20.40 20.45
N PRO A 7 -60.94 21.68 20.02
CA PRO A 7 -60.11 22.79 20.58
C PRO A 7 -60.63 24.26 20.38
N ARG A 8 -59.84 25.24 20.90
CA ARG A 8 -59.51 26.61 20.34
C ARG A 8 -60.64 27.67 20.27
N LEU A 9 -60.47 28.98 20.47
CA LEU A 9 -59.38 29.96 20.68
C LEU A 9 -60.06 31.35 20.97
N VAL A 10 -59.25 32.36 21.33
CA VAL A 10 -59.46 33.83 21.25
C VAL A 10 -59.97 34.56 22.50
N GLY A 11 -59.21 35.58 22.93
CA GLY A 11 -59.74 36.72 23.70
C GLY A 11 -58.71 37.55 24.47
N LEU A 12 -58.06 38.48 23.76
CA LEU A 12 -57.11 39.50 24.22
C LEU A 12 -57.69 40.49 25.27
N ALA A 13 -56.92 40.89 26.28
CA ALA A 13 -57.13 42.17 27.00
C ALA A 13 -55.83 42.68 27.71
N ILE A 14 -55.67 44.00 27.63
CA ILE A 14 -54.55 44.88 28.00
C ILE A 14 -54.67 45.37 29.46
N LEU A 15 -53.57 45.63 30.19
CA LEU A 15 -53.26 46.94 30.84
C LEU A 15 -51.98 46.96 31.73
N LEU A 16 -51.10 47.92 31.39
CA LEU A 16 -50.15 48.76 32.16
C LEU A 16 -49.60 48.35 33.55
N ALA A 17 -48.28 48.55 33.74
CA ALA A 17 -47.74 49.56 34.70
C ALA A 17 -46.20 49.78 34.63
N LEU A 18 -45.85 51.06 34.49
CA LEU A 18 -44.76 51.84 35.12
C LEU A 18 -43.28 51.49 34.91
N ALA A 19 -42.60 52.46 34.28
CA ALA A 19 -41.16 52.62 34.17
C ALA A 19 -40.50 53.11 35.47
N ALA A 20 -39.34 52.54 35.78
CA ALA A 20 -38.29 53.15 36.60
C ALA A 20 -37.04 53.29 35.72
N CYS A 21 -36.41 54.46 35.76
CA CYS A 21 -35.17 54.75 35.06
C CYS A 21 -34.00 54.16 35.84
N ASP A 22 -33.27 53.23 35.23
CA ASP A 22 -31.87 52.98 35.52
C ASP A 22 -31.14 52.93 34.16
N GLY A 23 -30.05 53.69 34.04
CA GLY A 23 -29.26 53.78 32.82
C GLY A 23 -28.65 52.42 32.43
N PRO A 24 -28.21 52.25 31.16
CA PRO A 24 -27.54 51.03 30.76
C PRO A 24 -26.23 50.92 31.52
N VAL A 25 -26.19 50.02 32.50
CA VAL A 25 -24.94 49.42 32.97
C VAL A 25 -24.36 48.71 31.75
N ALA A 26 -23.17 49.13 31.31
CA ALA A 26 -22.42 48.41 30.30
C ALA A 26 -22.35 46.93 30.74
N PRO A 27 -22.65 45.96 29.87
CA PRO A 27 -22.50 44.56 30.24
C PRO A 27 -21.05 44.40 30.73
N ALA A 28 -20.90 43.89 31.95
CA ALA A 28 -19.61 43.47 32.45
C ALA A 28 -18.97 42.59 31.38
N ASP A 29 -17.70 42.84 31.06
CA ASP A 29 -16.90 41.98 30.20
C ASP A 29 -17.15 40.54 30.62
N ALA A 30 -17.89 39.81 29.79
CA ALA A 30 -17.89 38.37 29.86
C ALA A 30 -16.43 38.00 29.64
N GLY A 31 -15.76 37.50 30.68
CA GLY A 31 -14.45 36.87 30.51
C GLY A 31 -14.53 35.87 29.35
N PRO A 32 -13.41 35.55 28.68
CA PRO A 32 -13.42 34.73 27.48
C PRO A 32 -14.31 33.50 27.71
N THR A 33 -15.39 33.39 26.93
CA THR A 33 -16.28 32.23 26.96
C THR A 33 -15.44 31.02 26.59
N ILE A 34 -15.12 30.21 27.59
CA ILE A 34 -14.43 28.93 27.40
C ILE A 34 -15.41 28.06 26.61
N ALA A 35 -14.99 27.63 25.41
CA ALA A 35 -15.78 26.72 24.60
C ALA A 35 -16.05 25.42 25.38
N ARG A 36 -17.25 24.85 25.20
CA ARG A 36 -17.66 23.65 25.93
C ARG A 36 -16.87 22.41 25.54
N VAL A 37 -16.40 22.37 24.30
CA VAL A 37 -15.61 21.27 23.76
C VAL A 37 -14.30 21.85 23.22
N GLN A 38 -13.18 21.27 23.65
CA GLN A 38 -11.84 21.70 23.28
C GLN A 38 -10.99 20.49 22.85
N PRO A 39 -10.22 20.61 21.76
CA PRO A 39 -9.19 19.64 21.45
C PRO A 39 -8.12 19.63 22.55
N ARG A 40 -7.68 18.44 22.96
CA ARG A 40 -6.58 18.27 23.92
C ARG A 40 -5.26 18.69 23.31
N PHE A 41 -4.44 19.36 24.10
CA PHE A 41 -3.08 19.75 23.73
C PHE A 41 -2.25 19.94 25.00
N GLU A 42 -1.55 18.88 25.40
CA GLU A 42 -0.85 18.75 26.67
C GLU A 42 0.58 18.22 26.44
N PRO A 43 1.41 18.87 25.59
CA PRO A 43 2.75 18.36 25.32
C PRO A 43 3.57 18.28 26.60
N THR A 44 4.34 17.20 26.73
CA THR A 44 5.26 16.96 27.86
C THR A 44 6.70 17.12 27.40
N ALA A 45 7.66 16.97 28.31
CA ALA A 45 9.04 16.74 27.90
C ALA A 45 9.13 15.38 27.19
N ASP A 46 10.05 15.27 26.23
CA ASP A 46 10.24 14.06 25.46
C ASP A 46 10.66 12.86 26.32
N PRO A 47 10.20 11.64 26.00
CA PRO A 47 9.25 11.34 24.93
C PRO A 47 7.80 11.69 25.32
N ILE A 48 7.04 12.23 24.36
CA ILE A 48 5.62 12.58 24.57
C ILE A 48 4.76 11.30 24.53
N ASP A 49 3.80 11.19 25.46
CA ASP A 49 2.83 10.10 25.45
C ASP A 49 1.86 10.22 24.26
N PHE A 50 1.50 9.09 23.66
CA PHE A 50 0.50 9.07 22.61
C PHE A 50 -0.83 9.69 23.09
N GLY A 51 -1.37 10.62 22.31
CA GLY A 51 -2.62 11.30 22.63
C GLY A 51 -2.51 12.55 23.50
N ALA A 52 -1.31 12.89 23.98
CA ALA A 52 -1.07 14.16 24.67
C ALA A 52 -1.15 15.37 23.71
N VAL A 53 -0.73 15.18 22.46
CA VAL A 53 -0.94 16.09 21.32
C VAL A 53 -1.55 15.30 20.16
N PRO A 54 -2.02 15.96 19.07
CA PRO A 54 -2.48 15.24 17.88
C PRO A 54 -1.41 14.29 17.34
N PHE A 55 -1.82 13.16 16.75
CA PHE A 55 -0.88 12.20 16.14
C PHE A 55 -1.25 11.94 14.68
N PRO A 56 -0.30 11.90 13.74
CA PRO A 56 1.11 12.25 13.89
C PRO A 56 1.31 13.76 14.12
N ASP A 57 2.44 14.10 14.73
CA ASP A 57 2.94 15.47 14.87
C ASP A 57 4.46 15.44 15.02
N ASP A 58 5.19 16.38 14.43
CA ASP A 58 6.66 16.45 14.48
C ASP A 58 7.17 16.74 15.91
N LEU A 59 6.29 17.11 16.86
CA LEU A 59 6.58 17.09 18.29
C LEU A 59 6.89 15.70 18.85
N TYR A 60 6.55 14.62 18.14
CA TYR A 60 6.98 13.26 18.48
C TYR A 60 8.34 12.89 17.88
N LEU A 61 9.05 13.83 17.24
CA LEU A 61 10.40 13.61 16.76
C LEU A 61 11.43 14.01 17.82
N ASP A 62 12.44 13.16 18.02
CA ASP A 62 13.59 13.47 18.87
C ASP A 62 14.55 14.48 18.21
N GLU A 63 15.64 14.80 18.91
CA GLU A 63 16.66 15.75 18.41
C GLU A 63 17.33 15.31 17.10
N ASP A 64 17.31 14.01 16.79
CA ASP A 64 17.85 13.41 15.56
C ASP A 64 16.77 13.29 14.44
N GLY A 65 15.55 13.77 14.69
CA GLY A 65 14.43 13.71 13.76
C GLY A 65 13.80 12.32 13.65
N ARG A 66 13.90 11.49 14.69
CA ARG A 66 13.35 10.14 14.75
C ARG A 66 12.09 10.07 15.59
N VAL A 67 11.16 9.21 15.19
CA VAL A 67 9.90 9.06 15.93
C VAL A 67 10.17 8.42 17.30
N ASP A 68 9.90 9.16 18.38
CA ASP A 68 10.06 8.72 19.77
C ASP A 68 8.79 8.97 20.58
N LEU A 69 8.07 7.87 20.85
CA LEU A 69 6.81 7.87 21.60
C LEU A 69 7.04 7.32 23.02
N GLY A 70 6.44 7.98 24.01
CA GLY A 70 6.44 7.53 25.40
C GLY A 70 5.55 6.29 25.57
N ARG A 71 4.32 6.52 26.03
CA ARG A 71 3.27 5.51 26.12
C ARG A 71 2.56 5.28 24.78
N PHE A 72 2.26 4.03 24.45
CA PHE A 72 1.51 3.61 23.27
C PHE A 72 -0.01 3.55 23.52
N PRO A 73 -0.84 3.68 22.47
CA PRO A 73 -2.24 3.32 22.57
C PRO A 73 -2.37 1.83 22.92
N SER A 74 -3.27 1.51 23.86
CA SER A 74 -3.55 0.14 24.32
C SER A 74 -2.34 -0.68 24.79
N GLU A 75 -1.27 -0.01 25.25
CA GLU A 75 0.00 -0.65 25.64
C GLU A 75 -0.16 -1.78 26.67
N ASP A 76 -1.03 -1.59 27.68
CA ASP A 76 -1.26 -2.58 28.74
C ASP A 76 -1.99 -3.85 28.24
N ALA A 77 -2.62 -3.77 27.05
CA ALA A 77 -3.35 -4.86 26.43
C ALA A 77 -2.56 -5.56 25.31
N ALA A 78 -1.43 -4.99 24.88
CA ALA A 78 -0.57 -5.55 23.84
C ALA A 78 0.18 -6.80 24.32
N PHE A 79 0.72 -7.57 23.37
CA PHE A 79 1.54 -8.74 23.71
C PHE A 79 2.81 -8.34 24.47
N GLU A 80 3.23 -9.17 25.43
CA GLU A 80 4.41 -8.90 26.24
C GLU A 80 5.65 -8.67 25.34
N GLY A 81 6.38 -7.57 25.59
CA GLY A 81 7.54 -7.16 24.81
C GLY A 81 7.24 -6.44 23.48
N PHE A 82 6.03 -6.60 22.91
CA PHE A 82 5.69 -6.01 21.61
C PHE A 82 5.75 -4.47 21.61
N PRO A 83 5.25 -3.73 22.62
CA PRO A 83 5.40 -2.27 22.66
C PRO A 83 6.85 -1.78 22.64
N GLU A 84 7.77 -2.52 23.25
CA GLU A 84 9.19 -2.12 23.26
C GLU A 84 9.84 -2.32 21.89
N GLU A 85 9.55 -3.42 21.20
CA GLU A 85 9.99 -3.63 19.82
C GLU A 85 9.38 -2.59 18.86
N MET A 86 8.12 -2.18 19.09
CA MET A 86 7.51 -1.07 18.36
C MET A 86 8.25 0.25 18.57
N ARG A 87 8.67 0.59 19.79
CA ARG A 87 9.50 1.78 20.06
C ARG A 87 10.81 1.73 19.30
N ILE A 88 11.51 0.60 19.38
CA ILE A 88 12.78 0.40 18.69
C ILE A 88 12.58 0.57 17.18
N ALA A 89 11.51 0.01 16.62
CA ALA A 89 11.22 0.11 15.19
C ALA A 89 10.83 1.52 14.74
N LEU A 90 10.07 2.27 15.55
CA LEU A 90 9.66 3.64 15.22
C LEU A 90 10.85 4.60 15.25
N ARG A 91 11.83 4.41 16.14
CA ARG A 91 13.08 5.19 16.17
C ARG A 91 13.95 5.03 14.91
N ASP A 92 13.68 4.03 14.06
CA ASP A 92 14.32 3.91 12.74
C ASP A 92 13.67 4.83 11.67
N LEU A 93 12.51 5.40 11.96
CA LEU A 93 11.74 6.22 11.01
C LEU A 93 12.15 7.68 11.11
N ASP A 94 12.11 8.36 9.97
CA ASP A 94 12.42 9.79 9.80
C ASP A 94 11.15 10.62 9.55
N GLY A 95 10.02 10.14 10.05
CA GLY A 95 8.71 10.73 9.87
C GLY A 95 7.58 9.70 10.02
N PHE A 96 6.39 10.10 9.60
CA PHE A 96 5.14 9.37 9.82
C PHE A 96 4.55 8.82 8.52
N SER A 97 3.39 8.15 8.64
CA SER A 97 2.76 7.47 7.52
C SER A 97 2.31 8.40 6.39
N ALA A 98 2.34 7.87 5.17
CA ALA A 98 1.72 8.46 3.99
C ALA A 98 0.21 8.18 3.89
N ASN A 99 -0.31 7.20 4.65
CA ASN A 99 -1.66 6.65 4.48
C ASN A 99 -2.49 6.63 5.78
N ALA A 100 -1.82 6.58 6.95
CA ALA A 100 -2.51 6.45 8.23
C ALA A 100 -3.28 7.73 8.60
N PRO A 101 -4.33 7.62 9.44
CA PRO A 101 -5.09 8.78 9.88
C PRO A 101 -4.31 9.73 10.79
N VAL A 102 -4.70 11.00 10.76
CA VAL A 102 -4.35 12.00 11.76
C VAL A 102 -5.44 12.09 12.82
N PHE A 103 -5.08 11.98 14.09
CA PHE A 103 -5.97 11.90 15.24
C PHE A 103 -5.92 13.17 16.09
N PHE A 104 -7.09 13.62 16.51
CA PHE A 104 -7.30 14.64 17.53
C PHE A 104 -8.19 14.07 18.63
N TRP A 105 -7.85 14.34 19.89
CA TRP A 105 -8.67 13.97 21.04
C TRP A 105 -9.30 15.20 21.65
N PHE A 106 -10.48 15.03 22.26
CA PHE A 106 -11.26 16.12 22.84
C PHE A 106 -11.47 15.89 24.34
N ASP A 107 -11.66 16.97 25.08
CA ASP A 107 -11.97 16.93 26.52
C ASP A 107 -13.41 16.47 26.81
N ALA A 108 -14.29 16.60 25.82
CA ALA A 108 -15.68 16.19 25.85
C ALA A 108 -16.10 15.49 24.55
N ASN A 109 -16.96 14.48 24.70
CA ASN A 109 -17.42 13.60 23.62
C ASN A 109 -18.65 14.16 22.87
N ALA A 110 -18.71 15.48 22.68
CA ALA A 110 -19.92 16.19 22.34
C ALA A 110 -19.78 17.04 21.07
N LEU A 111 -19.11 16.53 20.02
CA LEU A 111 -19.11 17.18 18.70
C LEU A 111 -20.42 16.89 17.95
N ASP A 112 -20.89 17.87 17.18
CA ASP A 112 -21.95 17.68 16.18
C ASP A 112 -21.32 17.14 14.87
N PRO A 113 -21.58 15.87 14.50
CA PRO A 113 -20.99 15.28 13.30
C PRO A 113 -21.43 15.98 12.01
N SER A 114 -22.57 16.69 12.01
CA SER A 114 -23.04 17.43 10.83
C SER A 114 -22.22 18.69 10.52
N SER A 115 -21.39 19.13 11.48
CA SER A 115 -20.41 20.20 11.28
C SER A 115 -19.10 19.72 10.65
N LEU A 116 -18.91 18.40 10.52
CA LEU A 116 -17.74 17.79 9.89
C LEU A 116 -17.97 17.60 8.38
N PRO A 117 -16.89 17.52 7.57
CA PRO A 117 -17.02 17.26 6.14
C PRO A 117 -17.70 15.92 5.85
N GLU A 118 -18.79 15.96 5.10
CA GLU A 118 -19.60 14.77 4.78
C GLU A 118 -18.97 13.84 3.72
N SER A 119 -17.94 14.30 3.02
CA SER A 119 -17.26 13.53 1.97
C SER A 119 -15.80 13.97 1.79
N PRO A 120 -14.96 13.14 1.15
CA PRO A 120 -13.60 13.53 0.78
C PRO A 120 -13.55 14.82 -0.04
N SER A 121 -14.48 14.99 -0.99
CA SER A 121 -14.56 16.23 -1.79
C SER A 121 -14.88 17.45 -0.92
N ALA A 122 -15.77 17.32 0.08
CA ALA A 122 -16.12 18.40 0.99
C ALA A 122 -14.92 18.87 1.83
N SER A 123 -14.04 17.93 2.22
CA SER A 123 -12.82 18.24 2.99
C SER A 123 -11.84 19.16 2.25
N THR A 124 -11.90 19.22 0.91
CA THR A 124 -11.00 20.03 0.09
C THR A 124 -11.51 21.44 -0.20
N ARG A 125 -12.76 21.75 0.13
CA ARG A 125 -13.37 23.07 -0.12
C ARG A 125 -12.82 24.11 0.85
N GLU A 126 -12.64 25.36 0.44
CA GLU A 126 -12.14 26.45 1.29
C GLU A 126 -12.90 26.62 2.62
N ASP A 127 -14.22 26.36 2.59
CA ASP A 127 -15.12 26.47 3.73
C ASP A 127 -15.10 25.25 4.67
N SER A 128 -14.38 24.17 4.34
CA SER A 128 -14.28 22.97 5.17
C SER A 128 -13.88 23.31 6.61
N ALA A 129 -14.56 22.70 7.58
CA ALA A 129 -14.29 22.87 9.01
C ALA A 129 -13.05 22.11 9.47
N VAL A 130 -12.73 21.01 8.79
CA VAL A 130 -11.61 20.10 9.07
C VAL A 130 -10.97 19.70 7.74
N TYR A 131 -9.65 19.77 7.63
CA TYR A 131 -8.98 19.41 6.38
C TYR A 131 -7.49 19.07 6.59
N LEU A 132 -6.93 18.34 5.62
CA LEU A 132 -5.49 18.04 5.52
C LEU A 132 -4.90 18.84 4.35
N VAL A 133 -3.69 19.37 4.51
CA VAL A 133 -3.05 20.24 3.50
C VAL A 133 -1.56 19.94 3.37
N ASP A 134 -1.05 20.02 2.14
CA ASP A 134 0.39 20.06 1.86
C ASP A 134 0.98 21.35 2.47
N ALA A 135 1.71 21.21 3.58
CA ALA A 135 2.23 22.32 4.36
C ALA A 135 3.70 22.63 4.02
N ASP A 136 4.29 21.89 3.09
CA ASP A 136 5.63 22.13 2.60
C ASP A 136 5.63 23.30 1.62
N SER A 137 6.17 24.43 2.07
CA SER A 137 6.27 25.66 1.25
C SER A 137 7.12 25.50 -0.02
N ALA A 138 7.99 24.50 -0.10
CA ALA A 138 8.79 24.20 -1.29
C ALA A 138 8.06 23.28 -2.28
N SER A 139 6.93 22.70 -1.88
CA SER A 139 6.16 21.77 -2.70
C SER A 139 5.52 22.45 -3.91
N PRO A 140 5.46 21.79 -5.09
CA PRO A 140 4.67 22.27 -6.23
C PRO A 140 3.16 22.29 -5.93
N THR A 141 2.71 21.61 -4.88
CA THR A 141 1.32 21.57 -4.42
C THR A 141 1.14 22.25 -3.07
N ALA A 142 2.06 23.13 -2.66
CA ALA A 142 1.99 23.86 -1.39
C ALA A 142 0.59 24.48 -1.17
N PHE A 143 0.05 24.25 0.03
CA PHE A 143 -1.28 24.67 0.50
C PHE A 143 -2.48 24.09 -0.25
N ARG A 144 -2.27 23.12 -1.14
CA ARG A 144 -3.36 22.33 -1.73
C ARG A 144 -3.88 21.35 -0.68
N ARG A 145 -5.20 21.32 -0.51
CA ARG A 145 -5.87 20.38 0.39
C ARG A 145 -5.89 18.97 -0.20
N VAL A 146 -5.64 17.98 0.63
CA VAL A 146 -5.72 16.55 0.31
C VAL A 146 -7.13 16.06 0.70
N PRO A 147 -7.84 15.32 -0.15
CA PRO A 147 -9.12 14.73 0.22
C PRO A 147 -8.94 13.73 1.36
N VAL A 148 -9.78 13.81 2.38
CA VAL A 148 -9.73 12.90 3.54
C VAL A 148 -11.08 12.31 3.88
N ARG A 149 -11.08 11.07 4.37
CA ARG A 149 -12.20 10.52 5.14
C ARG A 149 -12.10 11.02 6.57
N VAL A 150 -13.18 11.63 7.05
CA VAL A 150 -13.28 12.11 8.43
C VAL A 150 -14.12 11.13 9.22
N HIS A 151 -13.61 10.70 10.37
CA HIS A 151 -14.30 9.79 11.28
C HIS A 151 -14.34 10.37 12.69
N TRP A 152 -15.53 10.42 13.29
CA TRP A 152 -15.72 10.83 14.69
C TRP A 152 -16.14 9.63 15.52
N GLN A 153 -15.26 9.20 16.42
CA GLN A 153 -15.54 8.16 17.40
C GLN A 153 -15.92 8.81 18.73
N ALA A 154 -17.23 8.96 18.94
CA ALA A 154 -17.80 9.67 20.08
C ALA A 154 -17.39 9.06 21.43
N GLU A 155 -17.30 7.73 21.56
CA GLU A 155 -16.97 7.10 22.84
C GLU A 155 -15.54 7.43 23.31
N LEU A 156 -14.62 7.62 22.37
CA LEU A 156 -13.22 7.95 22.63
C LEU A 156 -12.96 9.46 22.61
N GLY A 157 -13.93 10.28 22.21
CA GLY A 157 -13.73 11.70 21.95
C GLY A 157 -12.65 11.92 20.89
N GLN A 158 -12.62 11.08 19.86
CA GLN A 158 -11.55 11.03 18.87
C GLN A 158 -12.07 11.42 17.48
N LEU A 159 -11.38 12.37 16.85
CA LEU A 159 -11.55 12.74 15.45
C LEU A 159 -10.36 12.22 14.65
N ALA A 160 -10.60 11.48 13.58
CA ALA A 160 -9.58 10.96 12.68
C ALA A 160 -9.76 11.51 11.25
N LEU A 161 -8.66 11.90 10.62
CA LEU A 161 -8.60 12.35 9.23
C LEU A 161 -7.67 11.40 8.48
N ARG A 162 -8.22 10.50 7.67
CA ARG A 162 -7.43 9.58 6.86
C ARG A 162 -7.36 10.07 5.41
N PRO A 163 -6.18 10.13 4.77
CA PRO A 163 -6.10 10.32 3.32
C PRO A 163 -7.11 9.42 2.58
N TYR A 164 -7.85 10.01 1.64
CA TYR A 164 -8.82 9.28 0.83
C TYR A 164 -8.11 8.26 -0.05
N GLU A 165 -8.78 7.14 -0.34
CA GLU A 165 -8.24 6.05 -1.15
C GLU A 165 -7.70 6.58 -2.49
N GLY A 166 -6.42 6.31 -2.77
CA GLY A 166 -5.71 6.81 -3.96
C GLY A 166 -5.09 8.21 -3.82
N HIS A 167 -5.11 8.81 -2.63
CA HIS A 167 -4.45 10.09 -2.30
C HIS A 167 -3.39 9.95 -1.19
N PRO A 168 -2.43 9.02 -1.29
CA PRO A 168 -1.33 8.96 -0.33
C PRO A 168 -0.55 10.29 -0.31
N LEU A 169 -0.03 10.61 0.87
CA LEU A 169 0.84 11.77 1.05
C LEU A 169 2.21 11.52 0.43
N MET A 170 2.86 12.58 -0.05
CA MET A 170 4.17 12.46 -0.70
C MET A 170 5.27 12.23 0.36
N PRO A 171 6.07 11.16 0.23
CA PRO A 171 7.22 10.91 1.12
C PRO A 171 8.19 12.08 1.21
N GLY A 172 8.69 12.37 2.42
CA GLY A 172 9.63 13.45 2.69
C GLY A 172 9.04 14.86 2.67
N ARG A 173 7.71 15.01 2.53
CA ARG A 173 7.03 16.31 2.63
C ARG A 173 6.35 16.50 3.97
N ARG A 174 6.13 17.77 4.32
CA ARG A 174 5.43 18.20 5.52
C ARG A 174 3.97 18.50 5.22
N TYR A 175 3.08 18.03 6.08
CA TYR A 175 1.64 18.20 5.99
C TYR A 175 1.08 18.78 7.28
N ALA A 176 -0.11 19.38 7.18
CA ALA A 176 -0.83 19.87 8.35
C ALA A 176 -2.30 19.46 8.30
N ALA A 177 -2.79 18.88 9.40
CA ALA A 177 -4.20 18.66 9.63
C ALA A 177 -4.74 19.82 10.49
N VAL A 178 -5.83 20.43 10.03
CA VAL A 178 -6.40 21.63 10.64
C VAL A 178 -7.81 21.35 11.10
N VAL A 179 -8.08 21.62 12.37
CA VAL A 179 -9.43 21.67 12.94
C VAL A 179 -9.76 23.12 13.25
N THR A 180 -10.87 23.63 12.71
CA THR A 180 -11.26 25.04 12.87
C THR A 180 -12.42 25.21 13.85
N THR A 181 -12.67 26.44 14.28
CA THR A 181 -13.86 26.82 15.06
C THR A 181 -15.17 26.74 14.25
N ARG A 182 -15.16 26.27 13.00
CA ARG A 182 -16.38 25.92 12.25
C ARG A 182 -16.94 24.55 12.65
N VAL A 183 -16.15 23.73 13.34
CA VAL A 183 -16.66 22.55 14.02
C VAL A 183 -17.51 23.01 15.20
N HIS A 184 -18.68 22.41 15.37
CA HIS A 184 -19.62 22.74 16.43
C HIS A 184 -19.74 21.59 17.43
N ASP A 185 -20.11 21.93 18.66
CA ASP A 185 -20.56 20.96 19.65
C ASP A 185 -22.02 20.53 19.40
N ASP A 186 -22.49 19.53 20.15
CA ASP A 186 -23.86 19.00 20.09
C ASP A 186 -24.95 20.01 20.51
N ALA A 187 -24.58 21.19 20.99
CA ALA A 187 -25.47 22.32 21.26
C ALA A 187 -25.48 23.35 20.11
N GLY A 188 -24.68 23.14 19.07
CA GLY A 188 -24.54 24.02 17.91
C GLY A 188 -23.60 25.21 18.12
N GLU A 189 -22.80 25.21 19.19
CA GLU A 189 -21.82 26.26 19.48
C GLU A 189 -20.44 25.90 18.91
N PRO A 190 -19.66 26.86 18.40
CA PRO A 190 -18.28 26.65 18.00
C PRO A 190 -17.41 26.00 19.07
N ILE A 191 -16.61 25.01 18.67
CA ILE A 191 -15.50 24.55 19.52
C ILE A 191 -14.43 25.63 19.63
N GLY A 192 -13.58 25.51 20.65
CA GLY A 192 -12.46 26.44 20.87
C GLY A 192 -11.14 25.69 21.11
N PRO A 193 -10.00 26.36 20.94
CA PRO A 193 -8.70 25.78 21.27
C PRO A 193 -8.58 25.53 22.78
N SER A 194 -7.77 24.55 23.18
CA SER A 194 -7.36 24.43 24.58
C SER A 194 -6.56 25.66 25.03
N PRO A 195 -6.56 25.99 26.34
CA PRO A 195 -5.83 27.15 26.84
C PRO A 195 -4.33 27.13 26.50
N ARG A 196 -3.70 25.95 26.51
CA ARG A 196 -2.28 25.80 26.20
C ARG A 196 -1.98 25.98 24.72
N PHE A 197 -2.77 25.36 23.83
CA PHE A 197 -2.64 25.59 22.40
C PHE A 197 -2.92 27.06 22.05
N LEU A 198 -3.94 27.68 22.67
CA LEU A 198 -4.24 29.10 22.48
C LEU A 198 -3.06 30.01 22.86
N ALA A 199 -2.37 29.71 23.96
CA ALA A 199 -1.20 30.48 24.39
C ALA A 199 -0.04 30.40 23.38
N ILE A 200 0.18 29.24 22.76
CA ILE A 200 1.20 29.03 21.72
C ILE A 200 0.75 29.66 20.40
N ARG A 201 -0.50 29.41 20.01
CA ARG A 201 -1.13 29.96 18.82
C ARG A 201 -1.11 31.49 18.86
N ASP A 202 -1.36 32.17 19.97
CA ASP A 202 -1.45 33.64 19.98
C ASP A 202 -0.18 34.34 20.52
N ALA A 203 0.87 33.56 20.83
CA ALA A 203 2.13 34.07 21.34
C ALA A 203 2.79 35.08 20.37
N GLN A 204 3.11 36.26 20.90
CA GLN A 204 3.81 37.33 20.18
C GLN A 204 5.33 37.15 20.17
N ALA A 205 5.84 36.29 21.05
CA ALA A 205 7.24 35.93 21.15
C ALA A 205 7.36 34.47 21.56
N ARG A 206 8.46 33.82 21.17
CA ARG A 206 8.76 32.44 21.53
C ARG A 206 8.71 32.24 23.05
N PRO A 207 7.93 31.27 23.56
CA PRO A 207 7.88 30.93 24.99
C PRO A 207 9.25 30.57 25.58
N THR A 208 9.39 30.71 26.89
CA THR A 208 10.62 30.32 27.62
C THR A 208 10.60 28.87 28.10
N ASP A 209 9.41 28.30 28.31
CA ASP A 209 9.27 26.89 28.62
C ASP A 209 9.71 26.07 27.40
N PRO A 210 10.64 25.10 27.53
CA PRO A 210 11.18 24.38 26.38
C PRO A 210 10.13 23.65 25.54
N VAL A 211 9.14 23.05 26.20
CA VAL A 211 8.09 22.26 25.53
C VAL A 211 7.16 23.16 24.73
N ASP A 212 6.69 24.25 25.35
CA ASP A 212 5.85 25.24 24.64
C ASP A 212 6.63 25.94 23.53
N ALA A 213 7.95 26.10 23.70
CA ALA A 213 8.80 26.73 22.70
C ALA A 213 9.03 25.84 21.48
N ALA A 214 9.16 24.53 21.65
CA ALA A 214 9.20 23.57 20.54
C ALA A 214 7.89 23.62 19.73
N ALA A 215 6.73 23.54 20.41
CA ALA A 215 5.43 23.69 19.76
C ALA A 215 5.25 25.05 19.06
N TYR A 216 5.78 26.13 19.63
CA TYR A 216 5.76 27.44 19.00
C TYR A 216 6.56 27.48 17.69
N ASP A 217 7.78 26.92 17.71
CA ASP A 217 8.67 26.87 16.54
C ASP A 217 8.07 25.99 15.43
N GLU A 218 7.40 24.91 15.81
CA GLU A 218 6.74 23.99 14.89
C GLU A 218 5.50 24.61 14.25
N TYR A 219 4.60 25.20 15.04
CA TYR A 219 3.30 25.65 14.55
C TYR A 219 3.29 27.06 13.97
N THR A 220 4.10 27.99 14.47
CA THR A 220 4.04 29.40 14.05
C THR A 220 4.27 29.62 12.55
N PRO A 221 5.25 28.96 11.90
CA PRO A 221 5.43 29.08 10.46
C PRO A 221 4.23 28.56 9.66
N ILE A 222 3.63 27.44 10.09
CA ILE A 222 2.47 26.84 9.43
C ILE A 222 1.24 27.72 9.62
N LEU A 223 0.95 28.18 10.84
CA LEU A 223 -0.16 29.11 11.12
C LEU A 223 -0.05 30.40 10.29
N SER A 224 1.16 30.94 10.12
CA SER A 224 1.38 32.12 9.29
C SER A 224 1.08 31.85 7.82
N SER A 225 1.47 30.67 7.34
CA SER A 225 1.23 30.27 5.96
C SER A 225 -0.24 29.93 5.69
N LEU A 226 -0.92 29.28 6.63
CA LEU A 226 -2.36 29.05 6.60
C LEU A 226 -3.15 30.37 6.55
N ALA A 227 -2.76 31.36 7.36
CA ALA A 227 -3.37 32.69 7.32
C ALA A 227 -3.19 33.37 5.96
N GLY A 228 -2.01 33.24 5.34
CA GLY A 228 -1.75 33.70 3.98
C GLY A 228 -2.57 32.98 2.90
N ASN A 229 -3.09 31.78 3.21
CA ASN A 229 -3.84 30.91 2.30
C ASN A 229 -5.30 30.71 2.72
N GLY A 230 -5.90 31.71 3.38
CA GLY A 230 -7.35 31.77 3.61
C GLY A 230 -7.88 31.14 4.89
N THR A 231 -7.01 30.68 5.80
CA THR A 231 -7.39 30.19 7.13
C THR A 231 -6.84 31.11 8.21
N PRO A 232 -7.62 32.09 8.71
CA PRO A 232 -7.16 33.02 9.74
C PRO A 232 -6.72 32.29 11.01
N ARG A 233 -5.62 32.77 11.60
CA ARG A 233 -4.96 32.15 12.76
C ARG A 233 -5.93 31.93 13.93
N GLU A 234 -6.79 32.90 14.20
CA GLU A 234 -7.77 32.89 15.28
C GLU A 234 -8.87 31.82 15.12
N THR A 235 -9.06 31.32 13.90
CA THR A 235 -10.07 30.28 13.60
C THR A 235 -9.53 28.86 13.79
N VAL A 236 -8.22 28.68 13.99
CA VAL A 236 -7.62 27.36 14.21
C VAL A 236 -7.85 26.92 15.66
N ALA A 237 -8.61 25.85 15.85
CA ALA A 237 -8.91 25.25 17.15
C ALA A 237 -7.89 24.16 17.53
N ALA A 238 -7.41 23.39 16.56
CA ALA A 238 -6.27 22.49 16.72
C ALA A 238 -5.50 22.35 15.40
N LEU A 239 -4.23 21.97 15.53
CA LEU A 239 -3.30 21.78 14.43
C LEU A 239 -2.45 20.55 14.75
N ALA A 240 -2.30 19.67 13.77
CA ALA A 240 -1.24 18.68 13.74
C ALA A 240 -0.31 19.04 12.58
N VAL A 241 0.99 19.07 12.80
CA VAL A 241 1.97 19.30 11.74
C VAL A 241 2.97 18.16 11.75
N PHE A 242 3.15 17.49 10.62
CA PHE A 242 3.98 16.29 10.57
C PHE A 242 4.69 16.12 9.23
N THR A 243 5.86 15.48 9.29
CA THR A 243 6.66 15.11 8.14
C THR A 243 6.42 13.65 7.80
N VAL A 244 6.10 13.37 6.54
CA VAL A 244 5.92 12.00 6.02
C VAL A 244 7.30 11.39 5.83
N GLN A 245 7.50 10.16 6.33
CA GLN A 245 8.78 9.47 6.26
C GLN A 245 9.29 9.32 4.82
N THR A 246 10.62 9.20 4.67
CA THR A 246 11.19 8.83 3.37
C THR A 246 11.09 7.33 3.14
N VAL A 247 10.83 6.93 1.88
CA VAL A 247 10.67 5.50 1.50
C VAL A 247 11.73 5.01 0.51
N MET A 248 12.36 5.92 -0.26
CA MET A 248 13.29 5.55 -1.32
C MET A 248 14.70 5.21 -0.86
N ARG A 249 15.17 5.80 0.25
CA ARG A 249 16.59 5.76 0.65
C ARG A 249 17.12 4.33 0.74
N ASP A 250 16.39 3.47 1.43
CA ASP A 250 16.86 2.11 1.67
C ASP A 250 16.92 1.27 0.39
N LEU A 251 15.93 1.40 -0.50
CA LEU A 251 15.94 0.66 -1.77
C LEU A 251 16.92 1.26 -2.79
N ALA A 252 17.17 2.56 -2.75
CA ALA A 252 18.23 3.18 -3.55
C ALA A 252 19.62 2.68 -3.11
N ASP A 253 19.89 2.63 -1.81
CA ASP A 253 21.13 2.09 -1.25
C ASP A 253 21.26 0.59 -1.55
N ALA A 254 20.18 -0.18 -1.41
CA ALA A 254 20.18 -1.60 -1.71
C ALA A 254 20.40 -1.88 -3.20
N ARG A 255 19.83 -1.07 -4.09
CA ARG A 255 20.12 -1.11 -5.52
C ARG A 255 21.60 -0.82 -5.77
N ALA A 256 22.16 0.23 -5.16
CA ALA A 256 23.58 0.54 -5.30
C ALA A 256 24.47 -0.63 -4.82
N LEU A 257 24.08 -1.31 -3.73
CA LEU A 257 24.74 -2.53 -3.27
C LEU A 257 24.66 -3.64 -4.34
N VAL A 258 23.47 -3.92 -4.87
CA VAL A 258 23.26 -4.94 -5.91
C VAL A 258 24.08 -4.64 -7.16
N TRP A 259 24.21 -3.38 -7.58
CA TRP A 259 24.87 -2.98 -8.82
C TRP A 259 26.37 -2.68 -8.71
N SER A 260 26.92 -2.61 -7.49
CA SER A 260 28.34 -2.33 -7.25
C SER A 260 29.20 -3.58 -7.03
N THR A 261 28.60 -4.75 -6.82
CA THR A 261 29.33 -6.02 -6.72
C THR A 261 29.78 -6.52 -8.10
N GLU A 262 30.60 -7.56 -8.18
CA GLU A 262 30.83 -8.25 -9.46
C GLU A 262 29.51 -8.84 -10.00
N PRO A 263 29.32 -8.93 -11.32
CA PRO A 263 28.15 -9.57 -11.90
C PRO A 263 28.04 -11.05 -11.51
N GLU A 264 26.82 -11.51 -11.31
CA GLU A 264 26.54 -12.90 -10.93
C GLU A 264 26.79 -13.88 -12.07
N THR A 265 27.25 -15.08 -11.73
CA THR A 265 27.34 -16.20 -12.68
C THR A 265 26.16 -17.13 -12.48
N VAL A 266 25.47 -17.46 -13.56
CA VAL A 266 24.36 -18.42 -13.51
C VAL A 266 24.87 -19.79 -13.12
N VAL A 267 24.26 -20.38 -12.09
CA VAL A 267 24.37 -21.81 -11.79
C VAL A 267 23.20 -22.49 -12.47
N LEU A 268 23.49 -23.31 -13.48
CA LEU A 268 22.47 -24.08 -14.20
C LEU A 268 22.10 -25.32 -13.38
N ASP A 269 20.83 -25.46 -13.03
CA ASP A 269 20.30 -26.64 -12.32
C ASP A 269 19.68 -27.63 -13.32
N ASP A 270 18.87 -27.14 -14.27
CA ASP A 270 18.31 -27.97 -15.36
C ASP A 270 18.00 -27.15 -16.62
N ALA A 271 17.94 -27.82 -17.78
CA ALA A 271 17.57 -27.23 -19.06
C ALA A 271 16.70 -28.18 -19.88
N ILE A 272 15.43 -27.83 -20.01
CA ILE A 272 14.40 -28.62 -20.65
C ILE A 272 14.12 -28.05 -22.04
N SER A 273 14.49 -28.80 -23.07
CA SER A 273 14.20 -28.45 -24.47
C SER A 273 12.76 -28.76 -24.85
N ALA A 274 12.24 -28.06 -25.86
CA ALA A 274 10.94 -28.34 -26.46
C ALA A 274 10.73 -29.82 -26.87
N GLY A 275 9.47 -30.25 -26.93
CA GLY A 275 9.08 -31.62 -27.27
C GLY A 275 8.94 -32.52 -26.04
N GLU A 276 9.30 -33.80 -26.18
CA GLU A 276 9.09 -34.83 -25.14
C GLU A 276 9.61 -34.44 -23.74
N PRO A 277 10.79 -33.80 -23.57
CA PRO A 277 11.24 -33.35 -22.24
C PRO A 277 10.29 -32.33 -21.60
N MET A 278 9.80 -31.37 -22.39
CA MET A 278 8.84 -30.36 -21.92
C MET A 278 7.47 -30.98 -21.62
N ASP A 279 7.00 -31.88 -22.48
CA ASP A 279 5.75 -32.63 -22.29
C ASP A 279 5.75 -33.45 -20.98
N MET A 280 6.90 -34.03 -20.62
CA MET A 280 7.05 -34.77 -19.36
C MET A 280 6.95 -33.85 -18.14
N LEU A 281 7.56 -32.67 -18.21
CA LEU A 281 7.58 -31.70 -17.11
C LEU A 281 6.21 -31.02 -16.92
N LEU A 282 5.65 -30.50 -18.01
CA LEU A 282 4.48 -29.60 -17.99
C LEU A 282 3.15 -30.27 -18.34
N GLY A 283 3.18 -31.58 -18.64
CA GLY A 283 2.04 -32.31 -19.17
C GLY A 283 1.82 -32.03 -20.65
N ILE A 284 0.82 -32.69 -21.25
CA ILE A 284 0.46 -32.53 -22.67
C ILE A 284 -0.89 -31.81 -22.74
N PRO A 285 -0.92 -30.48 -22.94
CA PRO A 285 -2.16 -29.73 -22.97
C PRO A 285 -3.00 -30.18 -24.18
N SER A 286 -4.26 -30.52 -23.90
CA SER A 286 -5.22 -30.99 -24.91
C SER A 286 -5.72 -29.88 -25.84
N THR A 287 -5.51 -28.62 -25.46
CA THR A 287 -5.86 -27.39 -26.20
C THR A 287 -4.68 -26.40 -26.12
N ASP A 288 -4.73 -25.31 -26.90
CA ASP A 288 -3.83 -24.16 -26.74
C ASP A 288 -4.39 -23.13 -25.74
N ALA A 289 -5.27 -23.56 -24.83
CA ALA A 289 -5.85 -22.65 -23.85
C ALA A 289 -4.77 -22.13 -22.89
N LEU A 290 -4.77 -20.82 -22.67
CA LEU A 290 -3.88 -20.18 -21.70
C LEU A 290 -4.31 -20.49 -20.26
N GLY A 291 -3.39 -20.24 -19.32
CA GLY A 291 -3.57 -20.50 -17.89
C GLY A 291 -2.99 -21.82 -17.41
N LEU A 292 -2.95 -21.95 -16.09
CA LEU A 292 -2.40 -23.10 -15.36
C LEU A 292 -3.39 -24.26 -15.23
N ASP A 293 -4.68 -24.03 -15.52
CA ASP A 293 -5.77 -25.00 -15.40
C ASP A 293 -6.22 -25.57 -16.75
N ALA A 294 -5.39 -25.42 -17.80
CA ALA A 294 -5.63 -26.06 -19.08
C ALA A 294 -5.64 -27.60 -18.94
N PRO A 295 -6.59 -28.33 -19.57
CA PRO A 295 -6.69 -29.76 -19.37
C PRO A 295 -5.49 -30.52 -19.97
N GLY A 296 -4.81 -31.32 -19.13
CA GLY A 296 -3.73 -32.22 -19.52
C GLY A 296 -2.30 -31.67 -19.32
N GLY A 297 -2.17 -30.39 -19.00
CA GLY A 297 -0.87 -29.71 -18.80
C GLY A 297 -0.98 -28.21 -19.07
N VAL A 298 0.14 -27.49 -18.98
CA VAL A 298 0.19 -26.05 -19.27
C VAL A 298 0.58 -25.81 -20.74
N ALA A 299 0.04 -24.76 -21.37
CA ALA A 299 0.42 -24.38 -22.73
C ALA A 299 1.94 -24.09 -22.82
N HIS A 300 2.62 -24.71 -23.78
CA HIS A 300 4.08 -24.55 -23.95
C HIS A 300 4.59 -24.81 -25.38
N ARG A 301 3.72 -24.82 -26.40
CA ARG A 301 4.08 -25.11 -27.80
C ARG A 301 5.02 -24.07 -28.42
N ARG A 302 5.07 -22.86 -27.86
CA ARG A 302 5.92 -21.75 -28.29
C ARG A 302 7.22 -21.64 -27.51
N LEU A 303 7.42 -22.47 -26.49
CA LEU A 303 8.64 -22.50 -25.71
C LEU A 303 9.69 -23.38 -26.40
N GLY A 304 10.86 -22.81 -26.66
CA GLY A 304 12.03 -23.53 -27.16
C GLY A 304 12.82 -24.19 -26.03
N TRP A 305 12.91 -23.49 -24.90
CA TRP A 305 13.63 -23.93 -23.70
C TRP A 305 12.94 -23.45 -22.43
N LEU A 306 13.04 -24.25 -21.38
CA LEU A 306 12.80 -23.88 -19.99
C LEU A 306 14.08 -24.18 -19.21
N ILE A 307 14.68 -23.14 -18.65
CA ILE A 307 15.96 -23.20 -17.94
C ILE A 307 15.67 -22.95 -16.46
N GLN A 308 16.11 -23.87 -15.61
CA GLN A 308 16.09 -23.71 -14.16
C GLN A 308 17.51 -23.44 -13.68
N GLY A 309 17.67 -22.46 -12.81
CA GLY A 309 18.97 -22.16 -12.25
C GLY A 309 18.92 -21.28 -11.03
N ARG A 310 20.11 -20.89 -10.57
CA ARG A 310 20.30 -20.02 -9.41
C ARG A 310 21.32 -18.93 -9.68
N PHE A 311 21.18 -17.85 -8.95
CA PHE A 311 22.19 -16.81 -8.74
C PHE A 311 22.19 -16.40 -7.27
N THR A 312 23.09 -15.52 -6.85
CA THR A 312 23.09 -15.04 -5.46
C THR A 312 22.68 -13.57 -5.36
N SER A 313 21.89 -13.24 -4.34
CA SER A 313 21.47 -11.87 -4.04
C SER A 313 22.00 -11.43 -2.66
N PRO A 314 22.37 -10.15 -2.46
CA PRO A 314 22.63 -9.63 -1.11
C PRO A 314 21.44 -9.88 -0.20
N TRP A 315 21.70 -10.40 1.00
CA TRP A 315 20.66 -10.67 2.00
C TRP A 315 20.80 -9.73 3.18
N LEU A 316 19.70 -9.05 3.53
CA LEU A 316 19.66 -7.98 4.53
C LEU A 316 18.74 -8.28 5.73
N LEU A 317 18.09 -9.44 5.77
CA LEU A 317 17.27 -9.87 6.91
C LEU A 317 18.18 -10.46 8.01
N SER A 318 18.00 -11.74 8.37
CA SER A 318 18.85 -12.41 9.38
C SER A 318 20.21 -12.84 8.84
N ASP A 319 21.21 -12.83 9.74
CA ASP A 319 22.53 -13.44 9.52
C ASP A 319 22.43 -14.99 9.44
N THR A 320 21.35 -15.56 10.00
CA THR A 320 21.05 -17.00 9.94
C THR A 320 20.14 -17.31 8.75
N ALA A 321 20.46 -18.36 8.00
CA ALA A 321 19.66 -18.76 6.84
C ALA A 321 18.25 -19.18 7.27
N ARG A 322 17.25 -18.79 6.48
CA ARG A 322 15.82 -19.09 6.71
C ARG A 322 15.22 -18.55 8.02
N VAL A 323 15.94 -17.67 8.71
CA VAL A 323 15.44 -16.94 9.89
C VAL A 323 14.95 -15.56 9.47
N HIS A 324 13.82 -15.13 10.02
CA HIS A 324 13.32 -13.76 9.83
C HIS A 324 14.25 -12.74 10.43
N GLY A 325 14.33 -11.58 9.81
CA GLY A 325 15.16 -10.49 10.30
C GLY A 325 14.71 -9.15 9.75
N ARG A 326 15.40 -8.10 10.20
CA ARG A 326 15.14 -6.72 9.79
C ARG A 326 16.36 -6.14 9.12
N PHE A 327 16.14 -5.11 8.31
CA PHE A 327 17.25 -4.35 7.76
C PHE A 327 17.98 -3.64 8.89
N ARG A 328 19.31 -3.64 8.80
CA ARG A 328 20.20 -2.98 9.77
C ARG A 328 21.14 -2.04 9.02
N ARG A 329 21.56 -0.97 9.71
CA ARG A 329 22.59 -0.05 9.23
C ARG A 329 23.74 0.01 10.23
N ASP A 330 24.96 0.20 9.72
CA ASP A 330 26.14 0.39 10.55
C ASP A 330 26.25 1.84 11.07
N ALA A 331 27.34 2.13 11.80
CA ALA A 331 27.58 3.46 12.37
C ALA A 331 27.78 4.56 11.30
N ASP A 332 28.19 4.20 10.09
CA ASP A 332 28.32 5.12 8.96
C ASP A 332 27.00 5.26 8.17
N GLY A 333 25.97 4.53 8.61
CA GLY A 333 24.65 4.53 8.01
C GLY A 333 24.56 3.68 6.75
N ALA A 334 25.52 2.81 6.43
CA ALA A 334 25.45 1.89 5.30
C ALA A 334 24.59 0.66 5.64
N LEU A 335 23.89 0.09 4.65
CA LEU A 335 23.14 -1.15 4.84
C LEU A 335 24.08 -2.31 5.15
N ILE A 336 23.74 -3.06 6.20
CA ILE A 336 24.50 -4.25 6.59
C ILE A 336 23.98 -5.46 5.80
N SER A 337 24.86 -6.03 4.98
CA SER A 337 24.65 -7.34 4.36
C SER A 337 25.87 -8.22 4.64
N THR A 338 25.69 -9.20 5.51
CA THR A 338 26.74 -10.12 5.97
C THR A 338 26.75 -11.44 5.19
N ARG A 339 25.67 -11.74 4.47
CA ARG A 339 25.50 -12.95 3.68
C ARG A 339 24.86 -12.63 2.32
N ARG A 340 25.05 -13.54 1.39
CA ARG A 340 24.29 -13.62 0.15
C ARG A 340 23.43 -14.87 0.21
N ASP A 341 22.25 -14.81 -0.37
CA ASP A 341 21.30 -15.93 -0.40
C ASP A 341 21.13 -16.44 -1.83
N GLU A 342 20.87 -17.73 -1.99
CA GLU A 342 20.58 -18.31 -3.30
C GLU A 342 19.15 -17.95 -3.73
N VAL A 343 19.03 -17.40 -4.93
CA VAL A 343 17.76 -17.08 -5.57
C VAL A 343 17.55 -18.03 -6.73
N TYR A 344 16.47 -18.81 -6.67
CA TYR A 344 16.07 -19.74 -7.71
C TYR A 344 15.30 -18.98 -8.78
N PHE A 345 15.63 -19.24 -10.04
CA PHE A 345 14.97 -18.66 -11.19
C PHE A 345 14.53 -19.73 -12.19
N THR A 346 13.51 -19.37 -12.97
CA THR A 346 13.12 -20.08 -14.18
C THR A 346 13.11 -19.10 -15.34
N LEU A 347 13.77 -19.45 -16.44
CA LEU A 347 13.81 -18.68 -17.69
C LEU A 347 13.18 -19.52 -18.81
N THR A 348 12.12 -19.01 -19.43
CA THR A 348 11.60 -19.57 -20.68
C THR A 348 12.12 -18.78 -21.87
N LEU A 349 12.46 -19.49 -22.95
CA LEU A 349 12.89 -18.90 -24.21
C LEU A 349 11.89 -19.29 -25.32
N PRO A 350 11.57 -18.38 -26.26
CA PRO A 350 10.72 -18.71 -27.38
C PRO A 350 11.38 -19.70 -28.33
N THR A 351 10.58 -20.43 -29.10
CA THR A 351 11.09 -21.20 -30.24
C THR A 351 11.73 -20.26 -31.27
N GLY A 352 12.88 -20.65 -31.83
CA GLY A 352 13.55 -19.90 -32.90
C GLY A 352 14.81 -19.16 -32.43
N ALA A 353 14.92 -17.88 -32.78
CA ALA A 353 16.12 -17.08 -32.53
C ALA A 353 16.26 -16.75 -31.04
N VAL A 354 17.48 -16.91 -30.52
CA VAL A 354 17.84 -16.64 -29.11
C VAL A 354 18.86 -15.50 -28.98
N GLU A 355 19.11 -14.77 -30.06
CA GLU A 355 19.95 -13.57 -30.05
C GLU A 355 19.07 -12.33 -29.80
N SER A 356 19.54 -11.41 -28.95
CA SER A 356 18.86 -10.15 -28.64
C SER A 356 17.38 -10.32 -28.24
N VAL A 357 17.09 -11.32 -27.40
CA VAL A 357 15.72 -11.68 -27.02
C VAL A 357 15.15 -10.64 -26.05
N PRO A 358 13.98 -10.05 -26.33
CA PRO A 358 13.29 -9.19 -25.37
C PRO A 358 12.84 -10.01 -24.16
N LEU A 359 12.87 -9.43 -22.96
CA LEU A 359 12.61 -10.17 -21.74
C LEU A 359 11.56 -9.48 -20.86
N VAL A 360 10.66 -10.31 -20.32
CA VAL A 360 9.71 -9.96 -19.28
C VAL A 360 10.18 -10.57 -17.96
N VAL A 361 10.37 -9.74 -16.94
CA VAL A 361 10.51 -10.21 -15.56
C VAL A 361 9.10 -10.47 -15.01
N PHE A 362 8.83 -11.67 -14.54
CA PHE A 362 7.55 -12.07 -13.96
C PHE A 362 7.70 -12.31 -12.46
N GLN A 363 6.75 -11.84 -11.66
CA GLN A 363 6.71 -12.10 -10.23
C GLN A 363 5.36 -12.68 -9.77
N HIS A 364 5.45 -13.81 -9.08
CA HIS A 364 4.31 -14.54 -8.52
C HIS A 364 3.69 -13.86 -7.29
N GLY A 365 2.43 -14.21 -7.01
CA GLY A 365 1.67 -13.76 -5.84
C GLY A 365 2.02 -14.49 -4.54
N LEU A 366 1.36 -14.08 -3.44
CA LEU A 366 1.57 -14.63 -2.10
C LEU A 366 1.19 -16.13 -2.07
N GLY A 367 2.09 -16.96 -1.52
CA GLY A 367 2.08 -18.43 -1.47
C GLY A 367 2.00 -19.15 -2.81
N ALA A 368 2.35 -18.49 -3.90
CA ALA A 368 2.73 -19.17 -5.14
C ALA A 368 4.25 -19.37 -5.20
N GLU A 369 4.77 -19.82 -6.34
CA GLU A 369 6.20 -19.89 -6.64
C GLU A 369 6.48 -19.51 -8.11
N ARG A 370 7.74 -19.50 -8.52
CA ARG A 370 8.18 -18.98 -9.82
C ARG A 370 7.55 -19.64 -11.06
N SER A 371 7.07 -20.88 -10.99
CA SER A 371 6.49 -21.59 -12.13
C SER A 371 5.13 -21.06 -12.56
N VAL A 372 4.40 -20.29 -11.72
CA VAL A 372 3.10 -19.73 -12.13
C VAL A 372 3.21 -18.78 -13.34
N MET A 373 4.41 -18.27 -13.66
CA MET A 373 4.65 -17.53 -14.90
C MET A 373 4.25 -18.33 -16.16
N LEU A 374 4.23 -19.66 -16.07
CA LEU A 374 3.86 -20.55 -17.18
C LEU A 374 2.43 -20.31 -17.67
N GLY A 375 1.54 -19.73 -16.84
CA GLY A 375 0.20 -19.34 -17.25
C GLY A 375 0.17 -18.32 -18.40
N VAL A 376 1.24 -17.52 -18.55
CA VAL A 376 1.37 -16.48 -19.59
C VAL A 376 2.56 -16.70 -20.54
N ALA A 377 3.48 -17.61 -20.19
CA ALA A 377 4.75 -17.77 -20.90
C ALA A 377 4.59 -18.16 -22.38
N ASP A 378 3.65 -19.03 -22.73
CA ASP A 378 3.43 -19.44 -24.13
C ASP A 378 2.97 -18.28 -25.02
N ALA A 379 2.05 -17.45 -24.50
CA ALA A 379 1.57 -16.25 -25.21
C ALA A 379 2.68 -15.22 -25.41
N LEU A 380 3.48 -14.96 -24.37
CA LEU A 380 4.63 -14.07 -24.45
C LEU A 380 5.70 -14.61 -25.42
N ALA A 381 5.97 -15.91 -25.40
CA ALA A 381 6.87 -16.55 -26.35
C ALA A 381 6.36 -16.49 -27.80
N ALA A 382 5.04 -16.48 -28.01
CA ALA A 382 4.45 -16.26 -29.33
C ALA A 382 4.77 -14.86 -29.90
N SER A 383 4.95 -13.85 -29.04
CA SER A 383 5.45 -12.50 -29.36
C SER A 383 6.98 -12.36 -29.24
N GLY A 384 7.69 -13.47 -29.03
CA GLY A 384 9.15 -13.53 -29.02
C GLY A 384 9.81 -13.09 -27.71
N TYR A 385 9.07 -12.98 -26.61
CA TYR A 385 9.65 -12.70 -25.30
C TYR A 385 10.21 -13.95 -24.63
N ALA A 386 11.34 -13.77 -23.97
CA ALA A 386 11.74 -14.60 -22.85
C ALA A 386 11.00 -14.17 -21.57
N VAL A 387 10.76 -15.10 -20.65
CA VAL A 387 10.17 -14.78 -19.34
C VAL A 387 11.08 -15.31 -18.24
N LEU A 388 11.48 -14.43 -17.32
CA LEU A 388 12.29 -14.75 -16.14
C LEU A 388 11.45 -14.56 -14.88
N ALA A 389 11.29 -15.61 -14.07
CA ALA A 389 10.65 -15.52 -12.76
C ALA A 389 11.59 -16.03 -11.66
N ILE A 390 11.43 -15.50 -10.44
CA ILE A 390 12.20 -15.91 -9.26
C ILE A 390 11.28 -16.32 -8.11
N ASP A 391 11.80 -17.13 -7.20
CA ASP A 391 11.18 -17.34 -5.88
C ASP A 391 11.58 -16.20 -4.94
N ILE A 392 10.60 -15.52 -4.36
CA ILE A 392 10.83 -14.53 -3.28
C ILE A 392 11.19 -15.26 -1.97
N PRO A 393 11.70 -14.54 -0.94
CA PRO A 393 11.97 -15.13 0.37
C PRO A 393 10.80 -15.97 0.88
N TYR A 394 11.11 -17.12 1.50
CA TYR A 394 10.12 -18.01 2.13
C TYR A 394 9.09 -18.65 1.20
N HIS A 395 9.29 -18.57 -0.12
CA HIS A 395 8.43 -19.19 -1.13
C HIS A 395 9.20 -20.16 -2.02
N GLY A 396 8.48 -21.05 -2.69
CA GLY A 396 9.06 -22.04 -3.60
C GLY A 396 10.23 -22.79 -2.96
N MET A 397 11.37 -22.83 -3.65
CA MET A 397 12.58 -23.52 -3.18
C MET A 397 13.27 -22.82 -1.98
N ARG A 398 12.77 -21.64 -1.59
CA ARG A 398 13.26 -20.82 -0.49
C ARG A 398 12.36 -20.87 0.75
N ALA A 399 11.31 -21.69 0.74
CA ALA A 399 10.45 -21.92 1.90
C ALA A 399 11.24 -22.46 3.12
N SER A 400 10.83 -22.06 4.33
CA SER A 400 11.46 -22.45 5.60
C SER A 400 11.05 -23.85 6.07
N LEU A 401 9.83 -24.28 5.72
CA LEU A 401 9.28 -25.61 6.02
C LEU A 401 10.03 -26.69 5.20
N GLU A 402 10.30 -27.85 5.81
CA GLU A 402 11.25 -28.86 5.29
C GLU A 402 11.03 -29.25 3.81
N ALA A 403 12.00 -28.89 2.96
CA ALA A 403 12.32 -29.45 1.64
C ALA A 403 11.12 -29.89 0.78
N HIS A 404 10.67 -29.00 -0.09
CA HIS A 404 9.48 -29.20 -0.89
C HIS A 404 9.78 -29.11 -2.39
N ASP A 405 10.40 -30.14 -2.94
CA ASP A 405 10.27 -30.51 -4.35
C ASP A 405 10.31 -32.04 -4.40
N VAL A 406 9.14 -32.64 -4.27
CA VAL A 406 8.91 -34.09 -4.17
C VAL A 406 7.85 -34.57 -5.15
N ARG A 407 7.10 -33.68 -5.81
CA ARG A 407 6.02 -33.99 -6.75
C ARG A 407 6.12 -33.14 -8.01
N HIS A 408 5.50 -33.64 -9.08
CA HIS A 408 5.20 -32.84 -10.26
C HIS A 408 3.92 -32.03 -10.06
N ASN A 409 3.97 -30.74 -10.43
CA ASN A 409 2.88 -29.79 -10.28
C ASN A 409 1.95 -29.73 -11.51
N TYR A 410 2.46 -30.01 -12.71
CA TYR A 410 1.69 -29.85 -13.97
C TYR A 410 1.61 -31.14 -14.81
N GLY A 411 2.68 -31.93 -14.82
CA GLY A 411 2.75 -33.22 -15.51
C GLY A 411 2.16 -34.39 -14.72
N GLY A 412 2.09 -35.55 -15.37
CA GLY A 412 1.76 -36.82 -14.72
C GLY A 412 2.98 -37.59 -14.21
N GLY A 413 4.15 -36.94 -14.13
CA GLY A 413 5.40 -37.53 -13.66
C GLY A 413 5.41 -37.79 -12.16
N ASP A 414 6.26 -38.73 -11.72
CA ASP A 414 6.54 -38.96 -10.30
C ASP A 414 7.82 -38.22 -9.88
N GLY A 415 7.85 -37.71 -8.64
CA GLY A 415 9.05 -37.09 -8.07
C GLY A 415 9.20 -35.59 -8.39
N PRO A 416 10.36 -34.99 -8.04
CA PRO A 416 10.61 -33.56 -8.16
C PRO A 416 10.50 -33.04 -9.60
N ASP A 417 10.02 -31.81 -9.76
CA ASP A 417 9.96 -31.07 -11.03
C ASP A 417 10.80 -29.78 -11.02
N GLY A 418 11.51 -29.52 -9.94
CA GLY A 418 12.33 -28.33 -9.72
C GLY A 418 11.54 -27.18 -9.09
N PHE A 419 10.22 -27.24 -9.00
CA PHE A 419 9.39 -26.19 -8.42
C PHE A 419 9.02 -26.50 -6.97
N GLY A 420 9.14 -25.48 -6.14
CA GLY A 420 8.87 -25.65 -4.72
C GLY A 420 7.39 -25.94 -4.47
N GLU A 421 7.00 -26.92 -3.65
CA GLU A 421 5.56 -27.10 -3.42
C GLU A 421 4.94 -25.91 -2.70
N VAL A 422 3.81 -25.48 -3.25
CA VAL A 422 2.90 -24.55 -2.58
C VAL A 422 2.24 -25.26 -1.41
N THR A 423 2.52 -24.78 -0.20
CA THR A 423 1.81 -25.19 1.01
C THR A 423 0.71 -24.17 1.35
N GLY A 424 -0.17 -24.51 2.30
CA GLY A 424 -1.38 -23.76 2.58
C GLY A 424 -1.12 -22.39 3.22
N SER A 425 -1.91 -22.03 4.23
CA SER A 425 -1.77 -20.73 4.89
C SER A 425 -0.42 -20.53 5.60
N GLU A 426 0.35 -21.60 5.79
CA GLU A 426 1.62 -21.58 6.49
C GLU A 426 2.68 -20.73 5.79
N ILE A 427 2.79 -20.76 4.45
CA ILE A 427 3.74 -19.91 3.71
C ILE A 427 3.40 -18.43 3.86
N TYR A 428 2.12 -18.07 3.80
CA TYR A 428 1.71 -16.67 3.93
C TYR A 428 2.07 -16.12 5.32
N LEU A 429 1.78 -16.92 6.36
CA LEU A 429 2.05 -16.56 7.74
C LEU A 429 3.54 -16.52 8.04
N ASP A 430 4.33 -17.40 7.43
CA ASP A 430 5.78 -17.38 7.50
C ASP A 430 6.34 -16.14 6.81
N TYR A 431 6.02 -15.87 5.55
CA TYR A 431 6.53 -14.71 4.81
C TYR A 431 6.25 -13.37 5.50
N LEU A 432 5.05 -13.21 6.08
CA LEU A 432 4.69 -12.01 6.83
C LEU A 432 5.35 -11.95 8.22
N GLY A 433 6.10 -12.99 8.62
CA GLY A 433 6.67 -13.14 9.95
C GLY A 433 5.62 -13.24 11.04
N VAL A 434 4.37 -13.53 10.69
CA VAL A 434 3.24 -13.48 11.62
C VAL A 434 3.21 -14.74 12.49
N VAL A 435 3.51 -15.93 11.99
CA VAL A 435 3.56 -17.15 12.83
C VAL A 435 4.84 -17.92 12.55
N ASP A 436 5.47 -18.46 13.61
CA ASP A 436 6.62 -19.35 13.49
C ASP A 436 6.14 -20.78 13.19
N THR A 437 5.92 -21.12 11.94
CA THR A 437 5.59 -22.52 11.59
C THR A 437 6.86 -23.39 11.47
N ALA A 438 8.04 -22.78 11.34
CA ALA A 438 9.33 -23.46 11.14
C ALA A 438 10.22 -23.54 12.39
N GLY A 439 9.96 -22.74 13.43
CA GLY A 439 10.60 -22.81 14.75
C GLY A 439 11.90 -22.01 14.93
N GLU A 440 12.19 -21.02 14.07
CA GLU A 440 13.41 -20.20 14.19
C GLU A 440 13.14 -18.69 14.00
N PHE A 441 12.66 -18.02 15.05
CA PHE A 441 12.79 -16.57 15.21
C PHE A 441 13.98 -16.23 16.13
N ASP A 442 14.85 -15.29 15.72
CA ASP A 442 15.87 -14.72 16.62
C ASP A 442 15.21 -13.85 17.73
N ALA A 443 14.04 -13.26 17.43
CA ALA A 443 12.98 -12.68 18.26
C ALA A 443 11.89 -12.15 17.30
N PHE A 444 10.59 -12.10 17.62
CA PHE A 444 9.62 -11.46 16.69
C PHE A 444 9.87 -9.93 16.63
N HIS A 445 9.86 -9.32 15.44
CA HIS A 445 9.99 -7.86 15.26
C HIS A 445 8.88 -7.33 14.34
N PRO A 446 8.24 -6.19 14.66
CA PRO A 446 7.09 -5.67 13.91
C PRO A 446 7.42 -5.22 12.49
N THR A 447 8.70 -5.13 12.10
CA THR A 447 9.10 -4.75 10.73
C THR A 447 9.34 -5.94 9.79
N TYR A 448 9.17 -7.18 10.24
CA TYR A 448 9.38 -8.36 9.38
C TYR A 448 8.58 -8.35 8.08
N PRO A 449 7.25 -8.10 8.07
CA PRO A 449 6.52 -8.04 6.82
C PRO A 449 7.09 -6.98 5.85
N ARG A 450 7.41 -5.79 6.38
CA ARG A 450 7.99 -4.67 5.61
C ARG A 450 9.32 -5.04 4.99
N ASP A 451 10.22 -5.62 5.78
CA ASP A 451 11.59 -5.89 5.35
C ASP A 451 11.65 -7.12 4.44
N ALA A 452 10.76 -8.12 4.60
CA ALA A 452 10.59 -9.22 3.66
C ALA A 452 10.12 -8.75 2.27
N LEU A 453 9.16 -7.81 2.21
CA LEU A 453 8.75 -7.15 0.96
C LEU A 453 9.93 -6.46 0.28
N ARG A 454 10.73 -5.73 1.05
CA ARG A 454 11.91 -5.02 0.53
C ARG A 454 13.02 -5.97 0.08
N GLN A 455 13.26 -7.06 0.80
CA GLN A 455 14.21 -8.10 0.36
C GLN A 455 13.77 -8.74 -0.96
N SER A 456 12.46 -8.95 -1.14
CA SER A 456 11.91 -9.44 -2.42
C SER A 456 12.20 -8.48 -3.57
N VAL A 457 12.10 -7.17 -3.35
CA VAL A 457 12.48 -6.15 -4.34
C VAL A 457 13.99 -6.19 -4.66
N ILE A 458 14.84 -6.42 -3.66
CA ILE A 458 16.30 -6.54 -3.86
C ILE A 458 16.63 -7.77 -4.71
N ASP A 459 15.98 -8.89 -4.47
CA ASP A 459 16.18 -10.12 -5.25
C ASP A 459 15.73 -9.92 -6.70
N LEU A 460 14.66 -9.16 -6.94
CA LEU A 460 14.23 -8.74 -8.28
C LEU A 460 15.22 -7.78 -8.95
N MET A 461 15.81 -6.82 -8.22
CA MET A 461 16.89 -5.97 -8.74
C MET A 461 18.11 -6.80 -9.16
N ALA A 462 18.44 -7.83 -8.36
CA ALA A 462 19.53 -8.74 -8.67
C ALA A 462 19.21 -9.62 -9.89
N ALA A 463 17.95 -10.04 -10.08
CA ALA A 463 17.50 -10.73 -11.30
C ALA A 463 17.60 -9.82 -12.54
N VAL A 464 17.18 -8.55 -12.43
CA VAL A 464 17.35 -7.54 -13.50
C VAL A 464 18.82 -7.37 -13.84
N ARG A 465 19.70 -7.25 -12.84
CA ARG A 465 21.13 -7.15 -13.06
C ARG A 465 21.72 -8.41 -13.70
N LEU A 466 21.27 -9.60 -13.30
CA LEU A 466 21.68 -10.87 -13.91
C LEU A 466 21.39 -10.89 -15.41
N VAL A 467 20.24 -10.38 -15.85
CA VAL A 467 19.89 -10.26 -17.27
C VAL A 467 20.84 -9.31 -18.01
N ARG A 468 21.24 -8.20 -17.39
CA ARG A 468 22.08 -7.17 -18.02
C ARG A 468 23.57 -7.49 -18.06
N GLU A 469 24.12 -7.92 -16.93
CA GLU A 469 25.56 -8.03 -16.73
C GLU A 469 26.01 -9.46 -16.38
N GLY A 470 25.08 -10.37 -16.12
CA GLY A 470 25.37 -11.70 -15.62
C GLY A 470 26.13 -12.59 -16.62
N ASP A 471 26.87 -13.55 -16.10
CA ASP A 471 27.51 -14.59 -16.91
C ASP A 471 26.56 -15.75 -17.18
N TRP A 472 26.03 -15.77 -18.41
CA TRP A 472 25.17 -16.83 -18.95
C TRP A 472 25.96 -17.94 -19.68
N SER A 473 27.27 -18.03 -19.50
CA SER A 473 28.13 -19.01 -20.19
C SER A 473 27.69 -20.46 -20.01
N ALA A 474 27.20 -20.83 -18.82
CA ALA A 474 26.66 -22.16 -18.55
C ALA A 474 25.45 -22.49 -19.45
N VAL A 475 24.57 -21.52 -19.68
CA VAL A 475 23.40 -21.66 -20.57
C VAL A 475 23.83 -21.64 -22.03
N ARG A 476 24.77 -20.77 -22.41
CA ARG A 476 25.32 -20.71 -23.78
C ARG A 476 26.09 -21.97 -24.20
N ALA A 477 26.50 -22.80 -23.25
CA ALA A 477 27.11 -24.10 -23.53
C ALA A 477 26.09 -25.16 -23.99
N LEU A 478 24.79 -24.91 -23.83
CA LEU A 478 23.74 -25.82 -24.28
C LEU A 478 23.59 -25.76 -25.81
N PRO A 479 23.40 -26.91 -26.48
CA PRO A 479 23.24 -26.95 -27.93
C PRO A 479 22.09 -26.08 -28.41
N GLY A 480 22.34 -25.15 -29.34
CA GLY A 480 21.33 -24.23 -29.87
C GLY A 480 21.12 -22.94 -29.06
N LEU A 481 21.86 -22.75 -27.96
CA LEU A 481 21.87 -21.53 -27.15
C LEU A 481 23.20 -20.78 -27.19
N GLU A 482 24.11 -21.13 -28.09
CA GLU A 482 25.46 -20.55 -28.16
C GLU A 482 25.45 -19.03 -28.36
N GLY A 483 24.43 -18.52 -29.06
CA GLY A 483 24.20 -17.09 -29.31
C GLY A 483 23.34 -16.36 -28.27
N LEU A 484 22.93 -17.02 -27.16
CA LEU A 484 21.97 -16.45 -26.22
C LEU A 484 22.39 -15.05 -25.74
N SER A 485 21.55 -14.08 -26.04
CA SER A 485 21.68 -12.68 -25.59
C SER A 485 20.31 -12.07 -25.40
N PHE A 486 20.20 -11.12 -24.48
CA PHE A 486 18.97 -10.36 -24.23
C PHE A 486 19.05 -9.01 -24.93
N ASP A 487 17.90 -8.43 -25.26
CA ASP A 487 17.79 -7.10 -25.85
C ASP A 487 18.37 -6.03 -24.90
N ASP A 488 19.11 -5.07 -25.45
CA ASP A 488 19.74 -3.97 -24.70
C ASP A 488 18.74 -2.87 -24.30
N GLY A 489 17.54 -2.86 -24.89
CA GLY A 489 16.44 -1.96 -24.52
C GLY A 489 15.89 -2.24 -23.11
N PRO A 490 15.09 -1.33 -22.52
CA PRO A 490 14.48 -1.55 -21.21
C PRO A 490 13.70 -2.86 -21.15
N LEU A 491 13.65 -3.49 -19.97
CA LEU A 491 12.89 -4.71 -19.73
C LEU A 491 11.42 -4.42 -19.46
N ALA A 492 10.57 -5.41 -19.68
CA ALA A 492 9.18 -5.40 -19.24
C ALA A 492 9.02 -6.12 -17.90
N PHE A 493 7.97 -5.79 -17.15
CA PHE A 493 7.61 -6.46 -15.90
C PHE A 493 6.15 -6.88 -15.88
N ILE A 494 5.85 -8.06 -15.34
CA ILE A 494 4.49 -8.50 -15.02
C ILE A 494 4.46 -8.98 -13.56
N GLY A 495 3.59 -8.40 -12.74
CA GLY A 495 3.37 -8.83 -11.36
C GLY A 495 1.92 -9.19 -11.13
N GLN A 496 1.67 -10.36 -10.53
CA GLN A 496 0.34 -10.81 -10.15
C GLN A 496 0.15 -10.73 -8.63
N SER A 497 -0.95 -10.16 -8.15
CA SER A 497 -1.27 -10.07 -6.72
C SER A 497 -0.13 -9.41 -5.92
N LEU A 498 0.42 -10.09 -4.90
CA LEU A 498 1.62 -9.65 -4.16
C LEU A 498 2.78 -9.29 -5.10
N GLY A 499 2.96 -10.03 -6.19
CA GLY A 499 3.98 -9.74 -7.19
C GLY A 499 3.80 -8.37 -7.86
N GLY A 500 2.57 -7.87 -7.96
CA GLY A 500 2.29 -6.49 -8.35
C GLY A 500 2.53 -5.46 -7.23
N ILE A 501 2.39 -5.85 -5.95
CA ILE A 501 2.66 -4.98 -4.79
C ILE A 501 4.16 -4.71 -4.71
N ILE A 502 4.97 -5.78 -4.66
CA ILE A 502 6.44 -5.63 -4.70
C ILE A 502 6.91 -5.14 -6.07
N GLY A 503 6.21 -5.48 -7.14
CA GLY A 503 6.44 -5.00 -8.50
C GLY A 503 6.30 -3.49 -8.65
N THR A 504 5.29 -2.87 -8.04
CA THR A 504 5.13 -1.41 -8.02
C THR A 504 6.37 -0.74 -7.42
N THR A 505 6.86 -1.30 -6.32
CA THR A 505 8.08 -0.83 -5.64
C THR A 505 9.33 -1.02 -6.51
N LEU A 506 9.47 -2.17 -7.19
CA LEU A 506 10.54 -2.43 -8.15
C LEU A 506 10.51 -1.42 -9.31
N VAL A 507 9.37 -1.26 -9.98
CA VAL A 507 9.22 -0.37 -11.16
C VAL A 507 9.51 1.09 -10.80
N THR A 508 9.26 1.48 -9.54
CA THR A 508 9.61 2.79 -9.00
C THR A 508 11.13 2.96 -8.82
N THR A 509 11.84 1.90 -8.44
CA THR A 509 13.23 1.96 -7.96
C THR A 509 14.27 1.42 -8.94
N GLU A 510 13.86 0.63 -9.94
CA GLU A 510 14.74 0.01 -10.93
C GLU A 510 14.57 0.65 -12.32
N PRO A 511 15.51 1.50 -12.77
CA PRO A 511 15.40 2.20 -14.03
C PRO A 511 15.43 1.35 -15.29
N GLU A 512 15.90 0.10 -15.20
CA GLU A 512 15.93 -0.85 -16.31
C GLU A 512 14.54 -1.33 -16.76
N ILE A 513 13.48 -1.14 -15.96
CA ILE A 513 12.11 -1.53 -16.34
C ILE A 513 11.39 -0.37 -17.06
N GLY A 514 10.96 -0.54 -18.30
CA GLY A 514 10.28 0.53 -19.07
C GLY A 514 8.76 0.45 -19.07
N ALA A 515 8.20 -0.75 -18.96
CA ALA A 515 6.76 -1.02 -18.97
C ALA A 515 6.40 -2.09 -17.94
N ALA A 516 5.24 -1.94 -17.28
CA ALA A 516 4.76 -2.89 -16.29
C ALA A 516 3.28 -3.22 -16.45
N VAL A 517 2.94 -4.50 -16.33
CA VAL A 517 1.57 -4.99 -16.12
C VAL A 517 1.41 -5.36 -14.66
N LEU A 518 0.52 -4.66 -13.98
CA LEU A 518 0.22 -4.78 -12.55
C LEU A 518 -1.17 -5.40 -12.40
N ASN A 519 -1.21 -6.72 -12.29
CA ASN A 519 -2.44 -7.50 -12.35
C ASN A 519 -2.97 -7.84 -10.96
N VAL A 520 -4.27 -7.59 -10.74
CA VAL A 520 -5.04 -7.90 -9.52
C VAL A 520 -4.28 -7.55 -8.24
N THR A 521 -3.70 -6.35 -8.24
CA THR A 521 -2.76 -5.88 -7.23
C THR A 521 -3.21 -4.55 -6.62
N GLY A 522 -2.68 -4.20 -5.45
CA GLY A 522 -3.07 -3.01 -4.71
C GLY A 522 -1.95 -2.50 -3.80
N GLY A 523 -2.32 -1.66 -2.84
CA GLY A 523 -1.45 -1.19 -1.77
C GLY A 523 -2.26 -0.89 -0.53
N ASP A 524 -1.69 -0.13 0.41
CA ASP A 524 -2.33 0.24 1.67
C ASP A 524 -2.66 -1.02 2.47
N LEU A 525 -1.60 -1.72 2.89
CA LEU A 525 -1.66 -3.10 3.35
C LEU A 525 -2.64 -3.31 4.51
N THR A 526 -2.77 -2.34 5.43
CA THR A 526 -3.76 -2.46 6.52
C THR A 526 -5.20 -2.38 6.01
N ALA A 527 -5.50 -1.44 5.11
CA ALA A 527 -6.81 -1.32 4.48
C ALA A 527 -7.12 -2.49 3.56
N LEU A 528 -6.11 -2.98 2.82
CA LEU A 528 -6.22 -4.16 1.95
C LEU A 528 -6.60 -5.40 2.76
N VAL A 529 -5.90 -5.66 3.87
CA VAL A 529 -6.20 -6.80 4.74
C VAL A 529 -7.59 -6.67 5.35
N GLU A 530 -7.98 -5.50 5.84
CA GLU A 530 -9.32 -5.26 6.38
C GLU A 530 -10.42 -5.48 5.33
N GLY A 531 -10.21 -4.97 4.12
CA GLY A 531 -11.18 -5.06 3.01
C GLY A 531 -11.20 -6.41 2.29
N SER A 532 -10.31 -7.35 2.63
CA SER A 532 -10.19 -8.63 1.92
C SER A 532 -10.98 -9.77 2.59
N PRO A 533 -11.95 -10.40 1.90
CA PRO A 533 -12.61 -11.61 2.39
C PRO A 533 -11.66 -12.80 2.60
N ALA A 534 -10.57 -12.88 1.84
CA ALA A 534 -9.56 -13.93 1.97
C ALA A 534 -8.61 -13.68 3.15
N PHE A 535 -8.17 -12.43 3.36
CA PHE A 535 -7.15 -12.11 4.35
C PHE A 535 -7.68 -11.56 5.66
N GLY A 536 -8.75 -10.78 5.67
CA GLY A 536 -9.32 -10.17 6.88
C GLY A 536 -9.66 -11.21 7.95
N PRO A 537 -10.49 -12.23 7.64
CA PRO A 537 -10.81 -13.31 8.57
C PRO A 537 -9.61 -14.17 9.02
N LEU A 538 -8.53 -14.21 8.23
CA LEU A 538 -7.33 -15.00 8.52
C LEU A 538 -6.34 -14.21 9.39
N LEU A 539 -6.05 -12.96 9.03
CA LEU A 539 -4.94 -12.18 9.58
C LEU A 539 -5.36 -11.27 10.73
N LEU A 540 -6.51 -10.59 10.67
CA LEU A 540 -6.91 -9.65 11.73
C LEU A 540 -7.02 -10.31 13.12
N PRO A 541 -7.57 -11.53 13.27
CA PRO A 541 -7.59 -12.22 14.57
C PRO A 541 -6.20 -12.54 15.13
N ILE A 542 -5.16 -12.53 14.30
CA ILE A 542 -3.77 -12.80 14.71
C ILE A 542 -3.01 -11.49 14.96
N LEU A 543 -3.25 -10.47 14.13
CA LEU A 543 -2.51 -9.20 14.14
C LEU A 543 -3.03 -8.23 15.21
N LEU A 544 -4.35 -8.03 15.30
CA LEU A 544 -4.94 -7.04 16.21
C LEU A 544 -4.60 -7.28 17.70
N PRO A 545 -4.62 -8.52 18.22
CA PRO A 545 -4.26 -8.74 19.63
C PRO A 545 -2.81 -8.37 19.95
N ARG A 546 -1.88 -8.41 18.99
CA ARG A 546 -0.47 -8.06 19.21
C ARG A 546 -0.30 -6.59 19.56
N ILE A 547 -1.09 -5.75 18.92
CA ILE A 547 -1.13 -4.30 19.11
C ILE A 547 -2.16 -3.88 20.17
N GLY A 548 -2.73 -4.82 20.92
CA GLY A 548 -3.65 -4.54 22.02
C GLY A 548 -5.10 -4.27 21.61
N VAL A 549 -5.47 -4.55 20.36
CA VAL A 549 -6.84 -4.40 19.86
C VAL A 549 -7.58 -5.74 19.94
N ASP A 550 -8.76 -5.74 20.57
CA ASP A 550 -9.65 -6.90 20.59
C ASP A 550 -10.37 -7.04 19.23
N PRO A 551 -10.14 -8.12 18.46
CA PRO A 551 -10.84 -8.35 17.20
C PRO A 551 -12.37 -8.37 17.34
N GLY A 552 -12.90 -8.79 18.49
CA GLY A 552 -14.34 -8.83 18.76
C GLY A 552 -14.96 -7.44 18.99
N GLY A 553 -14.13 -6.42 19.26
CA GLY A 553 -14.53 -5.03 19.44
C GLY A 553 -14.44 -4.19 18.16
N VAL A 554 -13.93 -4.74 17.05
CA VAL A 554 -13.84 -4.04 15.77
C VAL A 554 -15.13 -4.26 14.98
N ASP A 555 -15.88 -3.18 14.79
CA ASP A 555 -17.06 -3.15 13.91
C ASP A 555 -16.71 -2.39 12.63
N PRO A 556 -16.61 -3.06 11.46
CA PRO A 556 -16.21 -2.41 10.22
C PRO A 556 -17.24 -1.41 9.67
N THR A 557 -18.45 -1.36 10.24
CA THR A 557 -19.50 -0.41 9.85
C THR A 557 -19.55 0.82 10.75
N VAL A 558 -19.04 0.72 11.98
CA VAL A 558 -19.09 1.77 12.99
C VAL A 558 -17.72 2.35 13.27
N TYR A 559 -16.71 1.51 13.50
CA TYR A 559 -15.34 1.94 13.81
C TYR A 559 -14.33 0.96 13.17
N PRO A 560 -14.12 1.09 11.85
CA PRO A 560 -13.23 0.23 11.06
C PRO A 560 -11.80 0.23 11.61
N ALA A 561 -11.07 -0.88 11.42
CA ALA A 561 -9.71 -1.07 11.92
C ALA A 561 -8.75 0.02 11.43
N ILE A 562 -8.88 0.49 10.19
CA ILE A 562 -8.09 1.61 9.62
C ILE A 562 -8.22 2.94 10.37
N PHE A 563 -9.19 3.09 11.28
CA PHE A 563 -9.33 4.27 12.15
C PHE A 563 -8.84 4.02 13.58
N HIS A 564 -8.27 2.87 13.90
CA HIS A 564 -7.66 2.61 15.22
C HIS A 564 -6.23 3.19 15.27
N PRO A 565 -5.88 3.98 16.30
CA PRO A 565 -4.51 4.43 16.55
C PRO A 565 -3.42 3.36 16.48
N GLU A 566 -3.72 2.18 17.02
CA GLU A 566 -2.83 1.03 17.08
C GLU A 566 -2.49 0.55 15.66
N VAL A 567 -3.50 0.49 14.79
CA VAL A 567 -3.35 0.11 13.38
C VAL A 567 -2.62 1.20 12.60
N ALA A 568 -2.85 2.48 12.93
CA ALA A 568 -2.12 3.60 12.32
C ALA A 568 -0.61 3.56 12.61
N LEU A 569 -0.21 3.16 13.83
CA LEU A 569 1.20 2.94 14.17
C LEU A 569 1.80 1.76 13.38
N ALA A 570 1.04 0.68 13.20
CA ALA A 570 1.47 -0.44 12.36
C ALA A 570 1.62 -0.04 10.89
N GLN A 571 0.65 0.69 10.31
CA GLN A 571 0.75 1.22 8.94
C GLN A 571 1.97 2.15 8.78
N THR A 572 2.25 2.99 9.79
CA THR A 572 3.44 3.85 9.81
C THR A 572 4.72 3.03 9.68
N LEU A 573 4.81 1.88 10.33
CA LEU A 573 5.96 0.98 10.15
C LEU A 573 6.00 0.36 8.75
N TYR A 574 4.86 -0.07 8.21
CA TYR A 574 4.78 -0.81 6.96
C TYR A 574 5.00 0.02 5.69
N ASP A 575 4.76 1.33 5.73
CA ASP A 575 4.82 2.20 4.54
C ASP A 575 6.12 2.10 3.73
N ARG A 576 7.29 1.88 4.35
CA ARG A 576 8.55 1.70 3.59
C ARG A 576 8.63 0.41 2.77
N GLY A 577 7.67 -0.51 2.93
CA GLY A 577 7.49 -1.71 2.11
C GLY A 577 6.12 -1.79 1.41
N ASP A 578 5.25 -0.78 1.60
CA ASP A 578 3.91 -0.72 1.03
C ASP A 578 3.93 0.01 -0.31
N SER A 579 3.40 -0.62 -1.36
CA SER A 579 3.33 -0.05 -2.72
C SER A 579 2.64 1.31 -2.78
N MET A 580 1.69 1.58 -1.88
CA MET A 580 0.94 2.84 -1.87
C MET A 580 1.84 4.05 -1.54
N ALA A 581 2.85 3.87 -0.68
CA ALA A 581 3.78 4.95 -0.34
C ALA A 581 4.76 5.27 -1.49
N PHE A 582 4.99 4.31 -2.41
CA PHE A 582 5.80 4.50 -3.62
C PHE A 582 5.01 5.05 -4.80
N ALA A 583 3.68 4.87 -4.82
CA ALA A 583 2.82 5.20 -5.96
C ALA A 583 2.92 6.68 -6.42
N PRO A 584 2.99 7.70 -5.53
CA PRO A 584 3.21 9.09 -5.96
C PRO A 584 4.56 9.33 -6.66
N ILE A 585 5.58 8.56 -6.30
CA ILE A 585 6.90 8.62 -6.91
C ILE A 585 6.85 7.93 -8.27
N LEU A 586 6.18 6.78 -8.37
CA LEU A 586 5.91 6.09 -9.63
C LEU A 586 5.11 6.97 -10.59
N ALA A 587 4.15 7.75 -10.08
CA ALA A 587 3.37 8.68 -10.89
C ALA A 587 4.25 9.71 -11.62
N ALA A 588 5.37 10.10 -11.02
CA ALA A 588 6.34 11.02 -11.62
C ALA A 588 7.41 10.31 -12.47
N ALA A 589 7.48 8.98 -12.47
CA ALA A 589 8.51 8.21 -13.17
C ALA A 589 8.15 7.94 -14.66
N PRO A 590 9.14 7.92 -15.57
CA PRO A 590 8.92 7.68 -17.00
C PRO A 590 8.63 6.20 -17.31
N ARG A 591 7.45 5.70 -16.91
CA ARG A 591 7.02 4.30 -17.04
C ARG A 591 5.65 4.20 -17.69
N HIS A 592 5.49 3.23 -18.59
CA HIS A 592 4.17 2.81 -19.07
C HIS A 592 3.58 1.79 -18.09
N LEU A 593 2.31 1.95 -17.72
CA LEU A 593 1.65 1.10 -16.72
C LEU A 593 0.31 0.58 -17.24
N LEU A 594 0.10 -0.72 -17.17
CA LEU A 594 -1.20 -1.36 -17.36
C LEU A 594 -1.62 -1.99 -16.03
N PHE A 595 -2.68 -1.50 -15.42
CA PHE A 595 -3.33 -2.16 -14.30
C PHE A 595 -4.49 -3.02 -14.81
N GLN A 596 -4.64 -4.21 -14.24
CA GLN A 596 -5.76 -5.10 -14.56
C GLN A 596 -6.48 -5.47 -13.28
N MET A 597 -7.80 -5.33 -13.27
CA MET A 597 -8.65 -5.58 -12.11
C MET A 597 -9.72 -6.60 -12.45
N ALA A 598 -9.90 -7.59 -11.59
CA ALA A 598 -11.01 -8.51 -11.67
C ALA A 598 -12.21 -7.93 -10.91
N GLU A 599 -13.39 -7.89 -11.54
CA GLU A 599 -14.59 -7.32 -10.92
C GLU A 599 -14.93 -8.00 -9.59
N HIS A 600 -14.79 -9.32 -9.47
CA HIS A 600 -15.18 -10.11 -8.30
C HIS A 600 -13.99 -10.55 -7.45
N ASP A 601 -12.92 -9.75 -7.37
CA ASP A 601 -11.73 -10.13 -6.62
C ASP A 601 -12.00 -10.20 -5.10
N GLU A 602 -11.93 -11.42 -4.55
CA GLU A 602 -12.14 -11.68 -3.11
C GLU A 602 -10.83 -11.71 -2.30
N THR A 603 -9.69 -11.47 -2.96
CA THR A 603 -8.35 -11.52 -2.35
C THR A 603 -7.74 -10.14 -2.23
N VAL A 604 -7.64 -9.40 -3.33
CA VAL A 604 -7.22 -8.00 -3.36
C VAL A 604 -8.44 -7.14 -3.66
N PRO A 605 -8.96 -6.38 -2.67
CA PRO A 605 -10.18 -5.60 -2.84
C PRO A 605 -10.04 -4.60 -4.00
N ASN A 606 -11.10 -4.40 -4.77
CA ASN A 606 -11.09 -3.42 -5.86
C ASN A 606 -10.77 -1.99 -5.38
N SER A 607 -11.09 -1.65 -4.12
CA SER A 607 -10.68 -0.40 -3.50
C SER A 607 -9.16 -0.21 -3.46
N ALA A 608 -8.40 -1.27 -3.19
CA ALA A 608 -6.94 -1.23 -3.16
C ALA A 608 -6.35 -1.12 -4.59
N THR A 609 -6.94 -1.82 -5.56
CA THR A 609 -6.51 -1.76 -6.98
C THR A 609 -6.78 -0.40 -7.60
N GLU A 610 -7.99 0.14 -7.41
CA GLU A 610 -8.33 1.50 -7.85
C GLU A 610 -7.45 2.55 -7.17
N ALA A 611 -7.23 2.44 -5.85
CA ALA A 611 -6.39 3.37 -5.10
C ALA A 611 -4.95 3.39 -5.64
N LEU A 612 -4.37 2.22 -5.90
CA LEU A 612 -3.00 2.14 -6.41
C LEU A 612 -2.88 2.70 -7.83
N ALA A 613 -3.82 2.37 -8.72
CA ALA A 613 -3.89 2.92 -10.06
C ALA A 613 -4.01 4.46 -10.03
N ARG A 614 -4.86 4.97 -9.14
CA ARG A 614 -5.08 6.40 -8.95
C ARG A 614 -3.84 7.13 -8.45
N ALA A 615 -3.19 6.57 -7.45
CA ALA A 615 -1.98 7.13 -6.87
C ALA A 615 -0.78 7.09 -7.85
N SER A 616 -0.77 6.12 -8.76
CA SER A 616 0.22 5.96 -9.83
C SER A 616 -0.07 6.80 -11.09
N GLY A 617 -1.17 7.56 -11.10
CA GLY A 617 -1.55 8.44 -12.20
C GLY A 617 -2.12 7.72 -13.42
N ALA A 618 -2.77 6.57 -13.25
CA ALA A 618 -3.55 5.91 -14.29
C ALA A 618 -5.00 6.42 -14.33
N SER A 619 -5.67 6.23 -15.46
CA SER A 619 -7.12 6.40 -15.63
C SER A 619 -7.82 5.04 -15.73
N ILE A 620 -9.07 4.95 -15.27
CA ILE A 620 -9.89 3.76 -15.48
C ILE A 620 -10.53 3.79 -16.87
N LEU A 621 -10.46 2.67 -17.58
CA LEU A 621 -10.90 2.55 -18.97
C LEU A 621 -12.27 1.91 -19.05
N ASP A 622 -13.20 2.56 -19.77
CA ASP A 622 -14.53 2.05 -20.11
C ASP A 622 -15.38 1.58 -18.91
N ALA A 623 -15.06 2.06 -17.71
CA ALA A 623 -15.75 1.76 -16.47
C ALA A 623 -15.82 3.01 -15.57
N THR A 624 -16.84 3.04 -14.71
CA THR A 624 -16.95 4.05 -13.65
C THR A 624 -16.20 3.55 -12.42
N PRO A 625 -15.29 4.34 -11.82
CA PRO A 625 -14.64 3.95 -10.57
C PRO A 625 -15.65 3.92 -9.42
N VAL A 626 -15.48 2.98 -8.50
CA VAL A 626 -16.41 2.75 -7.39
C VAL A 626 -15.87 3.28 -6.07
N HIS A 627 -14.56 3.20 -5.87
CA HIS A 627 -13.93 3.44 -4.57
C HIS A 627 -13.09 4.72 -4.54
N THR A 628 -12.76 5.28 -5.69
CA THR A 628 -11.82 6.41 -5.85
C THR A 628 -12.36 7.51 -6.77
N ASP A 629 -11.61 8.60 -6.90
CA ASP A 629 -11.84 9.67 -7.88
C ASP A 629 -11.01 9.49 -9.17
N LEU A 630 -10.78 8.24 -9.60
CA LEU A 630 -10.07 7.93 -10.85
C LEU A 630 -10.65 8.70 -12.05
N ALA A 631 -9.75 9.25 -12.85
CA ALA A 631 -10.12 9.80 -14.15
C ALA A 631 -10.62 8.67 -15.05
N MET A 632 -11.70 8.91 -15.78
CA MET A 632 -12.26 7.95 -16.75
C MET A 632 -11.76 8.28 -18.15
N GLU A 633 -11.36 7.25 -18.90
CA GLU A 633 -11.02 7.32 -20.32
C GLU A 633 -11.68 6.16 -21.08
N THR A 634 -11.62 6.20 -22.41
CA THR A 634 -12.17 5.15 -23.30
C THR A 634 -11.04 4.52 -24.07
N ALA A 635 -10.97 3.18 -24.09
CA ALA A 635 -9.96 2.47 -24.87
C ALA A 635 -10.26 2.52 -26.39
N PRO A 636 -9.23 2.46 -27.27
CA PRO A 636 -7.82 2.30 -26.92
C PRO A 636 -7.20 3.61 -26.37
N VAL A 637 -6.27 3.46 -25.42
CA VAL A 637 -5.54 4.59 -24.83
C VAL A 637 -4.04 4.44 -25.09
N SER A 638 -3.40 5.53 -25.51
CA SER A 638 -1.96 5.65 -25.68
C SER A 638 -1.51 7.09 -25.36
N GLU A 639 -0.32 7.24 -24.75
CA GLU A 639 0.31 8.54 -24.47
C GLU A 639 -0.57 9.51 -23.64
N ASN A 640 -1.49 9.00 -22.82
CA ASN A 640 -2.45 9.82 -22.07
C ASN A 640 -1.84 10.60 -20.90
N VAL A 641 -0.63 10.24 -20.45
CA VAL A 641 0.07 10.93 -19.37
C VAL A 641 1.26 11.72 -19.92
N GLU A 642 1.30 13.02 -19.64
CA GLU A 642 2.40 13.90 -19.98
C GLU A 642 3.31 14.14 -18.77
N LEU A 643 4.59 13.80 -18.90
CA LEU A 643 5.64 14.11 -17.94
C LEU A 643 6.71 14.98 -18.60
N ALA A 644 7.58 15.59 -17.78
CA ALA A 644 8.70 16.38 -18.30
C ALA A 644 9.64 15.57 -19.24
N SER A 645 9.68 14.25 -19.09
CA SER A 645 10.50 13.32 -19.88
C SER A 645 9.84 12.84 -21.17
N GLY A 646 8.54 13.07 -21.38
CA GLY A 646 7.82 12.56 -22.54
C GLY A 646 6.37 12.17 -22.23
N ARG A 647 5.74 11.44 -23.15
CA ARG A 647 4.39 10.92 -22.99
C ARG A 647 4.40 9.43 -22.69
N PHE A 648 3.51 9.00 -21.81
CA PHE A 648 3.43 7.64 -21.31
C PHE A 648 1.97 7.18 -21.30
N THR A 649 1.79 5.86 -21.35
CA THR A 649 0.47 5.23 -21.36
C THR A 649 0.23 4.62 -19.99
N ARG A 650 -0.86 5.02 -19.34
CA ARG A 650 -1.25 4.50 -18.02
C ARG A 650 -2.75 4.30 -17.95
N GLY A 651 -3.18 3.07 -17.70
CA GLY A 651 -4.60 2.76 -17.60
C GLY A 651 -4.88 1.58 -16.68
N LEU A 652 -6.08 1.57 -16.12
CA LEU A 652 -6.68 0.48 -15.37
C LEU A 652 -7.84 -0.09 -16.18
N TYR A 653 -7.74 -1.38 -16.51
CA TYR A 653 -8.82 -2.11 -17.17
C TYR A 653 -9.51 -3.06 -16.19
N ARG A 654 -10.86 -3.03 -16.15
CA ARG A 654 -11.67 -3.93 -15.32
C ARG A 654 -12.24 -5.06 -16.17
N PHE A 655 -11.96 -6.30 -15.78
CA PHE A 655 -12.50 -7.51 -16.39
C PHE A 655 -13.74 -7.98 -15.63
N ALA A 656 -14.79 -8.33 -16.36
CA ALA A 656 -16.08 -8.73 -15.82
C ALA A 656 -16.78 -9.74 -16.75
N PRO A 657 -17.26 -10.90 -16.24
CA PRO A 657 -16.99 -11.43 -14.91
C PRO A 657 -15.52 -11.89 -14.80
N ALA A 658 -14.88 -11.68 -13.65
CA ALA A 658 -13.55 -12.18 -13.35
C ALA A 658 -13.32 -12.22 -11.84
N ASN A 659 -12.44 -13.10 -11.36
CA ASN A 659 -11.95 -13.19 -9.99
C ASN A 659 -10.41 -13.21 -9.97
N HIS A 660 -9.80 -13.36 -8.79
CA HIS A 660 -8.38 -13.13 -8.51
C HIS A 660 -7.41 -13.93 -9.40
N GLY A 661 -7.82 -15.11 -9.90
CA GLY A 661 -7.03 -15.90 -10.84
C GLY A 661 -6.91 -15.31 -12.26
N LEU A 662 -7.33 -14.08 -12.53
CA LEU A 662 -7.51 -13.47 -13.86
C LEU A 662 -6.43 -13.78 -14.92
N LEU A 663 -5.13 -13.66 -14.60
CA LEU A 663 -4.05 -13.98 -15.55
C LEU A 663 -3.63 -15.45 -15.59
N LEU A 664 -4.02 -16.24 -14.60
CA LEU A 664 -3.40 -17.54 -14.31
C LEU A 664 -4.37 -18.71 -14.39
N ARG A 665 -5.67 -18.50 -14.21
CA ARG A 665 -6.67 -19.57 -14.17
C ARG A 665 -7.93 -19.14 -14.90
N ARG A 666 -8.46 -20.03 -15.75
CA ARG A 666 -9.73 -19.83 -16.45
C ARG A 666 -10.92 -20.06 -15.53
N ASN A 667 -10.85 -21.08 -14.67
CA ASN A 667 -11.93 -21.44 -13.77
C ASN A 667 -11.63 -20.94 -12.36
N ASP A 668 -12.54 -20.13 -11.82
CA ASP A 668 -12.46 -19.59 -10.48
C ASP A 668 -13.84 -19.64 -9.80
N VAL A 669 -13.89 -19.21 -8.55
CA VAL A 669 -15.09 -19.32 -7.71
C VAL A 669 -15.26 -18.06 -6.88
N GLN A 670 -16.45 -17.46 -6.95
CA GLN A 670 -16.91 -16.44 -6.02
C GLN A 670 -17.59 -17.10 -4.81
N ALA A 671 -17.20 -16.73 -3.60
CA ALA A 671 -17.72 -17.27 -2.34
C ALA A 671 -18.41 -16.22 -1.44
N TYR A 672 -18.39 -14.93 -1.82
CA TYR A 672 -18.98 -13.82 -1.07
C TYR A 672 -19.92 -12.96 -1.93
N GLU A 673 -20.88 -12.28 -1.29
CA GLU A 673 -21.75 -11.30 -1.95
C GLU A 673 -20.92 -10.14 -2.52
N HIS A 674 -21.28 -9.67 -3.72
CA HIS A 674 -20.53 -8.65 -4.46
C HIS A 674 -21.25 -7.27 -4.44
N PRO A 675 -20.54 -6.15 -4.23
CA PRO A 675 -19.11 -6.03 -3.95
C PRO A 675 -18.71 -6.61 -2.58
N PRO A 676 -17.53 -7.22 -2.45
CA PRO A 676 -17.08 -7.85 -1.22
C PRO A 676 -16.63 -6.75 -0.25
N ASP A 677 -17.58 -6.15 0.46
CA ASP A 677 -17.31 -5.16 1.50
C ASP A 677 -17.55 -5.76 2.89
N PRO A 678 -16.77 -5.38 3.91
CA PRO A 678 -17.05 -5.80 5.28
C PRO A 678 -18.34 -5.12 5.79
N PRO A 679 -19.23 -5.84 6.51
CA PRO A 679 -19.12 -7.23 6.92
C PRO A 679 -19.38 -8.21 5.77
N PHE A 680 -18.41 -9.09 5.50
CA PHE A 680 -18.48 -10.01 4.37
C PHE A 680 -19.60 -11.04 4.53
N VAL A 681 -20.45 -11.15 3.51
CA VAL A 681 -21.56 -12.12 3.48
C VAL A 681 -21.16 -13.30 2.61
N ARG A 682 -20.96 -14.48 3.21
CA ARG A 682 -20.72 -15.72 2.46
C ARG A 682 -21.97 -16.15 1.70
N ILE A 683 -21.78 -16.59 0.45
CA ILE A 683 -22.82 -17.15 -0.40
C ILE A 683 -22.50 -18.59 -0.78
N ASP A 684 -23.46 -19.29 -1.39
CA ASP A 684 -23.16 -20.56 -2.06
C ASP A 684 -22.18 -20.28 -3.21
N PRO A 685 -21.06 -21.02 -3.30
CA PRO A 685 -20.03 -20.76 -4.31
C PRO A 685 -20.56 -20.71 -5.74
N VAL A 686 -20.26 -19.62 -6.46
CA VAL A 686 -20.64 -19.39 -7.85
C VAL A 686 -19.40 -19.53 -8.73
N ALA A 687 -19.47 -20.37 -9.76
CA ALA A 687 -18.38 -20.51 -10.71
C ALA A 687 -18.21 -19.24 -11.55
N ILE A 688 -16.97 -18.79 -11.69
CA ILE A 688 -16.56 -17.66 -12.54
C ILE A 688 -15.62 -18.20 -13.61
N GLU A 689 -15.90 -17.87 -14.87
CA GLU A 689 -14.98 -18.12 -15.97
C GLU A 689 -14.22 -16.81 -16.26
N ASN A 690 -12.95 -16.77 -15.90
CA ASN A 690 -12.08 -15.62 -16.15
C ASN A 690 -11.82 -15.46 -17.65
N PRO A 691 -11.88 -14.24 -18.21
CA PRO A 691 -11.51 -13.92 -19.58
C PRO A 691 -9.99 -13.89 -19.74
N ILE A 692 -9.33 -15.00 -19.43
CA ILE A 692 -7.86 -15.11 -19.38
C ILE A 692 -7.22 -14.82 -20.74
N ASP A 693 -7.83 -15.26 -21.83
CA ASP A 693 -7.31 -15.04 -23.18
C ASP A 693 -7.24 -13.54 -23.51
N ASP A 694 -8.26 -12.80 -23.06
CA ASP A 694 -8.30 -11.35 -23.23
C ASP A 694 -7.34 -10.62 -22.29
N ALA A 695 -7.24 -11.05 -21.03
CA ALA A 695 -6.35 -10.45 -20.06
C ALA A 695 -4.87 -10.62 -20.45
N VAL A 696 -4.48 -11.82 -20.87
CA VAL A 696 -3.15 -12.11 -21.38
C VAL A 696 -2.93 -11.41 -22.72
N GLY A 697 -3.91 -11.43 -23.62
CA GLY A 697 -3.87 -10.73 -24.91
C GLY A 697 -3.61 -9.23 -24.76
N GLN A 698 -4.31 -8.58 -23.83
CA GLN A 698 -4.11 -7.15 -23.53
C GLN A 698 -2.71 -6.88 -22.96
N ALA A 699 -2.21 -7.75 -22.08
CA ALA A 699 -0.85 -7.65 -21.55
C ALA A 699 0.20 -7.77 -22.67
N VAL A 700 0.06 -8.76 -23.56
CA VAL A 700 0.95 -8.95 -24.71
C VAL A 700 0.90 -7.75 -25.66
N HIS A 701 -0.30 -7.28 -26.02
CA HIS A 701 -0.47 -6.11 -26.90
C HIS A 701 0.17 -4.86 -26.32
N PHE A 702 -0.04 -4.60 -25.03
CA PHE A 702 0.55 -3.47 -24.33
C PHE A 702 2.09 -3.48 -24.39
N LEU A 703 2.71 -4.65 -24.22
CA LEU A 703 4.17 -4.80 -24.28
C LEU A 703 4.70 -4.70 -25.73
N ASP A 704 3.98 -5.28 -26.71
CA ASP A 704 4.37 -5.24 -28.12
C ASP A 704 4.26 -3.84 -28.73
N SER A 705 3.17 -3.14 -28.43
CA SER A 705 2.97 -1.75 -28.84
C SER A 705 4.02 -0.84 -28.20
N TRP A 706 4.34 -1.05 -26.92
CA TRP A 706 5.42 -0.34 -26.22
C TRP A 706 6.77 -0.52 -26.90
N ARG A 707 7.18 -1.75 -27.19
CA ARG A 707 8.44 -2.03 -27.91
C ARG A 707 8.46 -1.49 -29.33
N SER A 708 7.29 -1.35 -29.95
CA SER A 708 7.13 -0.76 -31.28
C SER A 708 7.14 0.78 -31.26
N GLY A 709 7.15 1.41 -30.09
CA GLY A 709 7.38 2.84 -29.90
C GLY A 709 6.37 3.53 -28.98
N ASN A 710 5.11 3.09 -28.99
CA ASN A 710 4.04 3.71 -28.21
C ASN A 710 3.17 2.62 -27.57
N ALA A 711 3.23 2.48 -26.26
CA ALA A 711 2.37 1.53 -25.54
C ALA A 711 0.89 1.89 -25.76
N GLU A 712 0.06 0.89 -25.96
CA GLU A 712 -1.38 1.06 -26.17
C GLU A 712 -2.14 0.04 -25.32
N ILE A 713 -3.22 0.49 -24.69
CA ILE A 713 -4.14 -0.39 -23.97
C ILE A 713 -5.40 -0.50 -24.81
N GLU A 714 -5.62 -1.67 -25.42
CA GLU A 714 -6.79 -1.95 -26.24
C GLU A 714 -8.04 -2.27 -25.39
N PRO A 715 -9.24 -2.00 -25.93
CA PRO A 715 -10.46 -2.54 -25.35
C PRO A 715 -10.45 -4.06 -25.48
N VAL A 716 -10.91 -4.73 -24.44
CA VAL A 716 -11.19 -6.17 -24.50
C VAL A 716 -12.57 -6.37 -25.12
N GLY A 717 -12.71 -7.36 -26.01
CA GLY A 717 -13.96 -7.64 -26.71
C GLY A 717 -15.14 -7.92 -25.76
N PRO A 718 -16.39 -7.69 -26.20
CA PRO A 718 -17.59 -7.97 -25.42
C PRO A 718 -17.94 -9.46 -25.31
#